data_AF-A0AAU5P7C7-F1
#
_entry.id   AF-A0AAU5P7C7-F1
#
_cell.length_a   1.000
_cell.length_b   1.000
_cell.length_c   1.000
_cell.angle_alpha   90.00
_cell.angle_beta   90.00
_cell.angle_gamma   90.00
#
_symmetry.space_group_name_H-M   'P 1'
#
loop_
_entity.id
_entity.type
_entity.pdbx_description
1 polymer ?
#
loop_
_entity_poly.entity_id
_entity_poly.type
_entity_poly.pdbx_seq_one_letter_code
_entity_poly.pdbx_strand_id
1 'polypeptide(L)'
;MTDEFESMYETFRALLDVFPPAESVKRLEQFGISPDIVQQIRERHEQQRVRIRELEGPHSVILGNRDTWYTGPQAKDKFWPAVVDRLRTDGWPQPAIEYLDDSSTRVVSLLNHPKERSFSTRGLVVGYVQSGKTTNFTSVMAKAADRGYKLFIVLAGIHNGLRRQTQARLVQQLVEPNPSLWSQLTGVDKDFTPQENPASYFGKSNRTHVLCVVKKNATVLRKLAKWLEKASTYLEDCPALIIDDEADQATVATKSINPLILNIMSHLPRSAYVGYTASPFANLLIDPSAEDLYPKDFIVSLPKPDQHFGTEVLFGRYALDGEDPEQVDDGYDMIRSVPEGDIACVRPLSRAKVEGFEPVITDTLRRAVEYFWLVTAARRVRGTGNPHNTMLIHTSVNTAVHNSFRKPLERMCDSAAGSMNSAGQLARLRDLWEQETARVPAEDFGERKVEFDELLPHLMGAIADCRVITDNSSSEDRLDYGSGPVVAIAVGGNTLSRGLTLEGLSVSYFVRAVSAYDTLLQMGRWFGFRNGYADLPRIWMTDELAEWFRYLATVETEMRRDIDVYMTENVTPLDFAVRLRTHPALRVTAAAKMRDAVTAASAYGGQRVQTHYFHTEADWLTKNIDAARILVATAHSISSEVDERPKDGRYVFHDVPYDAVIHFLGSYQFHERSSNTSKLIADYINNRVVTADSLRRWNIAIVGTPQGKPGNDFTFAPGVTVGRTVRSRLDVAGPADIKTLMSRRDAAVDLTGYKADWVEDDFRKQRRVQRPDTGLLILYPIDKKSAPALRAPAAHPPTSGRKQRVPLDAEEHVIGVALVFPEPSAGDSSVEGYVSADLSKISLEDEDYSFLDNEEL
;
A
#
# COMPACT_ATOMS: atom_id res chain seq x y z
N MET A 1 18.87 44.73 19.56
CA MET A 1 18.61 43.35 20.04
C MET A 1 18.11 42.44 18.93
N THR A 2 17.09 42.79 18.13
CA THR A 2 16.62 41.96 17.00
C THR A 2 17.66 41.72 15.90
N ASP A 3 18.38 42.75 15.43
CA ASP A 3 19.42 42.58 14.38
C ASP A 3 20.63 41.75 14.84
N GLU A 4 21.04 41.92 16.10
CA GLU A 4 22.15 41.18 16.70
C GLU A 4 21.79 39.71 16.88
N PHE A 5 20.57 39.44 17.35
CA PHE A 5 20.05 38.07 17.45
C PHE A 5 19.97 37.37 16.09
N GLU A 6 19.40 38.01 15.06
CA GLU A 6 19.30 37.41 13.71
C GLU A 6 20.69 37.11 13.13
N SER A 7 21.65 38.02 13.29
CA SER A 7 23.04 37.82 12.86
C SER A 7 23.71 36.64 13.59
N MET A 8 23.50 36.54 14.91
CA MET A 8 24.04 35.44 15.70
C MET A 8 23.34 34.11 15.42
N TYR A 9 22.04 34.12 15.09
CA TYR A 9 21.31 32.93 14.68
C TYR A 9 21.77 32.43 13.30
N GLU A 10 22.03 33.32 12.33
CA GLU A 10 22.65 32.92 11.06
C GLU A 10 24.07 32.38 11.25
N THR A 11 24.83 32.96 12.19
CA THR A 11 26.14 32.42 12.59
C THR A 11 26.01 31.02 13.18
N PHE A 12 25.02 30.79 14.05
CA PHE A 12 24.69 29.46 14.58
C PHE A 12 24.35 28.46 13.46
N ARG A 13 23.48 28.84 12.51
CA ARG A 13 23.12 28.00 11.36
C ARG A 13 24.32 27.67 10.47
N ALA A 14 25.29 28.58 10.37
CA ALA A 14 26.54 28.31 9.67
C ALA A 14 27.45 27.35 10.46
N LEU A 15 27.48 27.44 11.79
CA LEU A 15 28.21 26.49 12.64
C LEU A 15 27.62 25.08 12.55
N LEU A 16 26.30 24.94 12.37
CA LEU A 16 25.63 23.65 12.15
C LEU A 16 26.09 22.90 10.90
N ASP A 17 26.80 23.51 9.96
CA ASP A 17 27.40 22.77 8.83
C ASP A 17 28.70 22.05 9.22
N VAL A 18 29.30 22.48 10.33
CA VAL A 18 30.64 22.09 10.76
C VAL A 18 30.61 21.33 12.07
N PHE A 19 29.64 21.61 12.94
CA PHE A 19 29.55 21.07 14.29
C PHE A 19 28.10 20.68 14.65
N PRO A 20 27.89 19.58 15.38
CA PRO A 20 26.57 19.23 15.91
C PRO A 20 25.96 20.37 16.76
N PRO A 21 24.63 20.44 16.93
CA PRO A 21 23.97 21.53 17.65
C PRO A 21 24.56 21.85 19.02
N ALA A 22 24.82 20.83 19.85
CA ALA A 22 25.40 21.02 21.18
C ALA A 22 26.82 21.63 21.14
N GLU A 23 27.64 21.26 20.15
CA GLU A 23 28.98 21.82 19.99
C GLU A 23 28.93 23.22 19.37
N SER A 24 28.02 23.46 18.42
CA SER A 24 27.77 24.79 17.84
C SER A 24 27.38 25.80 18.93
N VAL A 25 26.52 25.40 19.87
CA VAL A 25 26.17 26.27 21.01
C VAL A 25 27.37 26.52 21.93
N LYS A 26 28.13 25.48 22.31
CA LYS A 26 29.35 25.66 23.12
C LYS A 26 30.35 26.60 22.46
N ARG A 27 30.45 26.60 21.13
CA ARG A 27 31.33 27.51 20.38
C ARG A 27 30.83 28.95 20.40
N LEU A 28 29.52 29.18 20.32
CA LEU A 28 28.94 30.52 20.50
C LEU A 28 29.23 31.06 21.90
N GLU A 29 29.09 30.23 22.93
CA GLU A 29 29.46 30.58 24.32
C GLU A 29 30.96 30.94 24.41
N GLN A 30 31.84 30.18 23.74
CA GLN A 30 33.28 30.46 23.68
C GLN A 30 33.64 31.72 22.89
N PHE A 31 32.81 32.13 21.92
CA PHE A 31 32.98 33.39 21.19
C PHE A 31 32.52 34.62 22.00
N GLY A 32 32.08 34.44 23.25
CA GLY A 32 31.71 35.51 24.16
C GLY A 32 30.32 36.07 23.91
N ILE A 33 29.45 35.33 23.21
CA ILE A 33 28.05 35.71 23.01
C ILE A 33 27.30 35.61 24.34
N SER A 34 26.41 36.57 24.62
CA SER A 34 25.72 36.62 25.91
C SER A 34 24.86 35.37 26.15
N PRO A 35 24.74 34.91 27.41
CA PRO A 35 23.89 33.76 27.76
C PRO A 35 22.44 33.94 27.32
N ASP A 36 21.90 35.16 27.37
CA ASP A 36 20.53 35.47 26.95
C ASP A 36 20.32 35.26 25.44
N ILE A 37 21.29 35.67 24.60
CA ILE A 37 21.23 35.44 23.14
C ILE A 37 21.39 33.95 22.84
N VAL A 38 22.31 33.27 23.52
CA VAL A 38 22.49 31.81 23.38
C VAL A 38 21.21 31.06 23.75
N GLN A 39 20.52 31.47 24.81
CA GLN A 39 19.25 30.89 25.23
C GLN A 39 18.15 31.13 24.18
N GLN A 40 18.04 32.34 23.62
CA GLN A 40 17.11 32.63 22.52
C GLN A 40 17.43 31.81 21.26
N ILE A 41 18.72 31.57 20.96
CA ILE A 41 19.15 30.73 19.84
C ILE A 41 18.73 29.27 20.08
N ARG A 42 18.92 28.75 21.30
CA ARG A 42 18.45 27.41 21.70
C ARG A 42 16.94 27.30 21.54
N GLU A 43 16.18 28.27 22.04
CA GLU A 43 14.72 28.30 21.96
C GLU A 43 14.22 28.37 20.51
N ARG A 44 14.79 29.25 19.68
CA ARG A 44 14.41 29.34 18.25
C ARG A 44 14.77 28.09 17.48
N HIS A 45 15.94 27.51 17.75
CA HIS A 45 16.33 26.24 17.13
C HIS A 45 15.39 25.12 17.54
N GLU A 46 15.04 25.04 18.83
CA GLU A 46 14.08 24.07 19.34
C GLU A 46 12.69 24.27 18.73
N GLN A 47 12.22 25.51 18.56
CA GLN A 47 10.97 25.81 17.85
C GLN A 47 11.00 25.35 16.39
N GLN A 48 12.12 25.55 15.66
CA GLN A 48 12.26 25.05 14.29
C GLN A 48 12.30 23.53 14.24
N ARG A 49 12.92 22.89 15.24
CA ARG A 49 12.95 21.42 15.39
C ARG A 49 11.56 20.84 15.66
N VAL A 50 10.82 21.46 16.57
CA VAL A 50 9.44 21.12 16.88
C VAL A 50 8.58 21.32 15.64
N ARG A 51 8.72 22.42 14.91
CA ARG A 51 8.02 22.64 13.63
C ARG A 51 8.26 21.50 12.63
N ILE A 52 9.50 21.05 12.47
CA ILE A 52 9.83 19.93 11.55
C ILE A 52 9.29 18.59 12.08
N ARG A 53 9.25 18.41 13.41
CA ARG A 53 8.65 17.24 14.07
C ARG A 53 7.12 17.22 13.91
N GLU A 54 6.48 18.38 13.94
CA GLU A 54 5.04 18.59 13.86
C GLU A 54 4.54 18.90 12.43
N LEU A 55 5.37 18.78 11.40
CA LEU A 55 4.92 18.92 10.01
C LEU A 55 3.70 18.01 9.78
N GLU A 56 2.61 18.58 9.28
CA GLU A 56 1.33 17.87 9.05
C GLU A 56 1.51 16.67 8.10
N GLY A 57 2.61 16.62 7.33
CA GLY A 57 3.12 15.41 6.70
C GLY A 57 4.54 15.61 6.16
N PRO A 58 5.32 14.53 5.93
CA PRO A 58 5.01 13.12 6.14
C PRO A 58 5.22 12.68 7.59
N HIS A 59 4.33 11.81 8.07
CA HIS A 59 4.45 11.19 9.38
C HIS A 59 5.67 10.25 9.44
N SER A 60 6.42 10.26 10.56
CA SER A 60 7.63 9.44 10.72
C SER A 60 7.88 8.95 12.14
N VAL A 61 8.07 7.64 12.29
CA VAL A 61 8.45 6.98 13.54
C VAL A 61 9.92 7.23 13.83
N ILE A 62 10.29 7.57 15.07
CA ILE A 62 11.67 7.91 15.45
C ILE A 62 12.12 7.08 16.66
N LEU A 63 13.31 6.48 16.57
CA LEU A 63 14.00 5.90 17.73
C LEU A 63 14.53 7.00 18.68
N GLY A 64 14.15 6.95 19.97
CA GLY A 64 14.88 7.59 21.08
C GLY A 64 15.04 9.10 21.05
N ASN A 65 13.96 9.86 20.81
CA ASN A 65 13.97 11.34 20.84
C ASN A 65 15.13 11.94 20.00
N ARG A 66 15.52 11.30 18.88
CA ARG A 66 16.64 11.73 18.02
C ARG A 66 16.59 13.24 17.79
N ASP A 67 17.67 13.93 18.18
CA ASP A 67 17.75 15.36 18.03
C ASP A 67 17.76 15.74 16.55
N THR A 68 16.66 16.34 16.06
CA THR A 68 16.55 16.85 14.69
C THR A 68 17.57 17.97 14.47
N TRP A 69 18.71 17.67 13.84
CA TRP A 69 19.80 18.63 13.60
C TRP A 69 19.56 19.50 12.35
N TYR A 70 18.70 19.04 11.44
CA TYR A 70 18.45 19.69 10.16
C TYR A 70 17.23 20.61 10.24
N THR A 71 17.43 21.90 9.97
CA THR A 71 16.36 22.92 10.01
C THR A 71 15.84 23.30 8.61
N GLY A 72 15.99 22.42 7.61
CA GLY A 72 15.60 22.71 6.24
C GLY A 72 16.67 23.43 5.39
N PRO A 73 16.30 23.79 4.14
CA PRO A 73 17.18 24.51 3.22
C PRO A 73 17.63 25.88 3.72
N GLN A 74 18.82 26.30 3.30
CA GLN A 74 19.44 27.59 3.59
C GLN A 74 19.69 28.36 2.29
N ALA A 75 19.80 29.69 2.38
CA ALA A 75 20.00 30.55 1.20
C ALA A 75 21.31 30.27 0.42
N LYS A 76 22.30 29.66 1.09
CA LYS A 76 23.61 29.31 0.50
C LYS A 76 23.64 27.93 -0.17
N ASP A 77 22.56 27.17 -0.06
CA ASP A 77 22.46 25.82 -0.63
C ASP A 77 22.52 25.88 -2.16
N LYS A 78 23.08 24.85 -2.77
CA LYS A 78 23.35 24.80 -4.22
C LYS A 78 22.65 23.64 -4.91
N PHE A 79 22.46 22.53 -4.20
CA PHE A 79 21.93 21.32 -4.80
C PHE A 79 20.40 21.30 -4.74
N TRP A 80 19.79 21.56 -3.59
CA TRP A 80 18.34 21.59 -3.47
C TRP A 80 17.68 22.67 -4.35
N PRO A 81 18.16 23.93 -4.37
CA PRO A 81 17.59 24.95 -5.27
C PRO A 81 17.65 24.56 -6.75
N ALA A 82 18.74 23.90 -7.18
CA ALA A 82 18.88 23.44 -8.56
C ALA A 82 17.85 22.35 -8.92
N VAL A 83 17.52 21.45 -7.98
CA VAL A 83 16.44 20.47 -8.16
C VAL A 83 15.09 21.19 -8.27
N VAL A 84 14.82 22.18 -7.42
CA VAL A 84 13.57 22.96 -7.44
C VAL A 84 13.40 23.71 -8.77
N ASP A 85 14.44 24.39 -9.26
CA ASP A 85 14.40 25.12 -10.52
C ASP A 85 14.14 24.19 -11.71
N ARG A 86 14.71 22.98 -11.66
CA ARG A 86 14.44 21.95 -12.65
C ARG A 86 12.98 21.48 -12.60
N LEU A 87 12.45 21.19 -11.42
CA LEU A 87 11.05 20.77 -11.27
C LEU A 87 10.07 21.83 -11.77
N ARG A 88 10.35 23.12 -11.52
CA ARG A 88 9.58 24.24 -12.08
C ARG A 88 9.65 24.27 -13.61
N THR A 89 10.83 24.06 -14.18
CA THR A 89 11.03 23.96 -15.63
C THR A 89 10.26 22.79 -16.23
N ASP A 90 10.21 21.66 -15.52
CA ASP A 90 9.45 20.47 -15.89
C ASP A 90 7.94 20.62 -15.60
N GLY A 91 7.47 21.81 -15.18
CA GLY A 91 6.05 22.15 -15.05
C GLY A 91 5.40 21.75 -13.73
N TRP A 92 6.17 21.46 -12.68
CA TRP A 92 5.62 21.09 -11.37
C TRP A 92 4.92 22.28 -10.70
N PRO A 93 3.72 22.11 -10.15
CA PRO A 93 3.02 23.16 -9.43
C PRO A 93 3.70 23.45 -8.08
N GLN A 94 3.66 24.71 -7.64
CA GLN A 94 4.32 25.16 -6.41
C GLN A 94 3.91 24.36 -5.15
N PRO A 95 2.63 24.01 -4.92
CA PRO A 95 2.25 23.16 -3.78
C PRO A 95 2.91 21.76 -3.79
N ALA A 96 3.12 21.17 -4.98
CA ALA A 96 3.79 19.87 -5.08
C ALA A 96 5.30 19.98 -4.75
N ILE A 97 5.91 21.12 -5.04
CA ILE A 97 7.31 21.41 -4.67
C ILE A 97 7.43 21.63 -3.17
N GLU A 98 6.52 22.38 -2.55
CA GLU A 98 6.47 22.59 -1.10
C GLU A 98 6.28 21.27 -0.34
N TYR A 99 5.34 20.45 -0.79
CA TYR A 99 5.15 19.10 -0.26
C TYR A 99 6.41 18.22 -0.38
N LEU A 100 7.10 18.30 -1.52
CA LEU A 100 8.36 17.60 -1.73
C LEU A 100 9.47 18.15 -0.80
N ASP A 101 9.48 19.46 -0.56
CA ASP A 101 10.39 20.12 0.36
C ASP A 101 10.19 19.59 1.78
N ASP A 102 8.97 19.65 2.31
CA ASP A 102 8.64 19.19 3.66
C ASP A 102 8.95 17.70 3.82
N SER A 103 8.55 16.87 2.86
CA SER A 103 8.78 15.43 2.92
C SER A 103 10.23 15.01 2.85
N SER A 104 11.03 15.65 2.01
CA SER A 104 12.47 15.38 1.95
C SER A 104 13.23 16.00 3.13
N THR A 105 12.80 17.16 3.64
CA THR A 105 13.35 17.78 4.87
C THR A 105 13.15 16.85 6.05
N ARG A 106 11.96 16.25 6.16
CA ARG A 106 11.65 15.30 7.21
C ARG A 106 12.59 14.10 7.18
N VAL A 107 12.78 13.47 6.03
CA VAL A 107 13.72 12.33 5.91
C VAL A 107 15.16 12.73 6.27
N VAL A 108 15.65 13.88 5.81
CA VAL A 108 17.01 14.36 6.15
C VAL A 108 17.16 14.62 7.66
N SER A 109 16.13 15.15 8.31
CA SER A 109 16.13 15.40 9.76
C SER A 109 16.27 14.13 10.61
N LEU A 110 15.96 12.96 10.03
CA LEU A 110 16.08 11.65 10.67
C LEU A 110 17.44 10.97 10.41
N LEU A 111 18.25 11.50 9.49
CA LEU A 111 19.62 11.05 9.27
C LEU A 111 20.52 11.59 10.40
N ASN A 112 21.71 11.00 10.56
CA ASN A 112 22.72 11.54 11.47
C ASN A 112 23.36 12.82 10.92
N HIS A 113 23.90 13.63 11.81
CA HIS A 113 24.71 14.77 11.41
C HIS A 113 26.03 14.27 10.77
N PRO A 114 26.45 14.77 9.60
CA PRO A 114 27.59 14.23 8.84
C PRO A 114 28.97 14.38 9.52
N LYS A 115 29.03 15.18 10.59
CA LYS A 115 30.22 15.42 11.42
C LYS A 115 30.27 14.60 12.71
N GLU A 116 29.25 13.78 12.99
CA GLU A 116 29.34 12.79 14.05
C GLU A 116 30.51 11.83 13.80
N ARG A 117 31.12 11.31 14.87
CA ARG A 117 32.33 10.48 14.77
C ARG A 117 32.09 9.23 13.92
N SER A 118 30.98 8.56 14.16
CA SER A 118 30.56 7.34 13.48
C SER A 118 29.05 7.18 13.61
N PHE A 119 28.39 6.63 12.61
CA PHE A 119 26.98 6.26 12.67
C PHE A 119 26.63 5.15 11.67
N SER A 120 25.60 4.37 12.00
CA SER A 120 25.04 3.33 11.14
C SER A 120 23.51 3.36 11.22
N THR A 121 22.91 4.26 10.45
CA THR A 121 21.44 4.44 10.42
C THR A 121 20.80 3.50 9.41
N ARG A 122 19.64 2.94 9.76
CA ARG A 122 18.76 2.10 8.93
C ARG A 122 17.33 2.61 9.03
N GLY A 123 16.88 3.28 7.98
CA GLY A 123 15.53 3.80 7.86
C GLY A 123 14.77 3.25 6.65
N LEU A 124 13.45 3.40 6.68
CA LEU A 124 12.55 3.02 5.59
C LEU A 124 11.63 4.17 5.24
N VAL A 125 11.46 4.46 3.96
CA VAL A 125 10.49 5.41 3.42
C VAL A 125 9.48 4.64 2.57
N VAL A 126 8.23 4.65 3.03
CA VAL A 126 7.11 3.98 2.41
C VAL A 126 6.28 5.00 1.65
N GLY A 127 6.14 4.83 0.34
CA GLY A 127 5.34 5.73 -0.50
C GLY A 127 4.55 4.96 -1.54
N TYR A 128 3.36 5.45 -1.91
CA TYR A 128 2.47 4.78 -2.87
C TYR A 128 3.17 4.42 -4.20
N VAL A 129 2.66 3.41 -4.90
CA VAL A 129 3.21 2.98 -6.20
C VAL A 129 3.19 4.16 -7.17
N GLN A 130 4.34 4.56 -7.74
CA GLN A 130 4.48 5.76 -8.58
C GLN A 130 4.14 7.11 -7.90
N SER A 131 4.29 7.22 -6.58
CA SER A 131 4.07 8.47 -5.83
C SER A 131 5.19 9.52 -5.95
N GLY A 132 6.19 9.31 -6.80
CA GLY A 132 7.37 10.19 -6.88
C GLY A 132 8.48 9.89 -5.87
N LYS A 133 8.59 8.66 -5.35
CA LYS A 133 9.70 8.21 -4.47
C LYS A 133 11.08 8.58 -5.00
N THR A 134 11.32 8.39 -6.30
CA THR A 134 12.57 8.79 -6.95
C THR A 134 12.83 10.30 -6.85
N THR A 135 11.80 11.13 -7.03
CA THR A 135 11.93 12.58 -6.82
C THR A 135 12.27 12.89 -5.37
N ASN A 136 11.61 12.20 -4.42
CA ASN A 136 11.85 12.40 -2.99
C ASN A 136 13.28 12.03 -2.59
N PHE A 137 13.79 10.85 -2.96
CA PHE A 137 15.17 10.50 -2.61
C PHE A 137 16.22 11.37 -3.33
N THR A 138 15.96 11.83 -4.56
CA THR A 138 16.83 12.81 -5.23
C THR A 138 16.90 14.11 -4.41
N SER A 139 15.78 14.54 -3.86
CA SER A 139 15.68 15.75 -3.01
C SER A 139 16.40 15.55 -1.68
N VAL A 140 16.27 14.37 -1.07
CA VAL A 140 17.03 13.97 0.13
C VAL A 140 18.53 13.98 -0.14
N MET A 141 18.98 13.43 -1.27
CA MET A 141 20.39 13.45 -1.67
C MET A 141 20.91 14.86 -1.88
N ALA A 142 20.14 15.74 -2.54
CA ALA A 142 20.51 17.14 -2.75
C ALA A 142 20.69 17.88 -1.42
N LYS A 143 19.69 17.79 -0.52
CA LYS A 143 19.73 18.42 0.81
C LYS A 143 20.84 17.87 1.70
N ALA A 144 21.09 16.55 1.65
CA ALA A 144 22.19 15.93 2.36
C ALA A 144 23.55 16.39 1.82
N ALA A 145 23.69 16.57 0.50
CA ALA A 145 24.89 17.12 -0.12
C ALA A 145 25.15 18.57 0.34
N ASP A 146 24.09 19.39 0.42
CA ASP A 146 24.16 20.77 0.94
C ASP A 146 24.63 20.83 2.41
N ARG A 147 24.54 19.72 3.14
CA ARG A 147 25.03 19.59 4.53
C ARG A 147 26.32 18.78 4.67
N GLY A 148 26.94 18.37 3.56
CA GLY A 148 28.28 17.77 3.56
C GLY A 148 28.32 16.24 3.56
N TYR A 149 27.22 15.55 3.28
CA TYR A 149 27.30 14.15 2.85
C TYR A 149 28.12 14.05 1.57
N LYS A 150 29.09 13.13 1.53
CA LYS A 150 30.09 13.07 0.44
C LYS A 150 29.82 11.94 -0.55
N LEU A 151 29.49 10.75 -0.07
CA LEU A 151 29.29 9.57 -0.91
C LEU A 151 27.80 9.22 -0.99
N PHE A 152 27.28 9.11 -2.21
CA PHE A 152 25.92 8.70 -2.48
C PHE A 152 25.90 7.41 -3.28
N ILE A 153 25.43 6.33 -2.68
CA ILE A 153 25.27 5.03 -3.32
C ILE A 153 23.79 4.79 -3.54
N VAL A 154 23.37 4.61 -4.79
CA VAL A 154 21.99 4.26 -5.13
C VAL A 154 21.97 2.81 -5.62
N LEU A 155 21.35 1.94 -4.83
CA LEU A 155 21.08 0.56 -5.18
C LEU A 155 19.81 0.52 -6.03
N ALA A 156 19.97 0.64 -7.34
CA ALA A 156 18.88 0.49 -8.29
C ALA A 156 18.49 -0.98 -8.43
N GLY A 157 17.27 -1.28 -8.90
CA GLY A 157 16.76 -2.66 -8.98
C GLY A 157 17.61 -3.62 -9.84
N ILE A 158 17.11 -4.86 -10.00
CA ILE A 158 17.92 -5.98 -10.49
C ILE A 158 18.32 -5.86 -11.98
N HIS A 159 17.55 -5.09 -12.75
CA HIS A 159 17.69 -4.98 -14.21
C HIS A 159 18.45 -3.71 -14.66
N ASN A 160 19.24 -3.85 -15.74
CA ASN A 160 20.01 -2.73 -16.29
C ASN A 160 19.14 -1.56 -16.77
N GLY A 161 17.90 -1.81 -17.22
CA GLY A 161 16.97 -0.76 -17.67
C GLY A 161 16.64 0.23 -16.55
N LEU A 162 16.19 -0.29 -15.40
CA LEU A 162 15.86 0.54 -14.23
C LEU A 162 17.07 1.30 -13.69
N ARG A 163 18.24 0.64 -13.66
CA ARG A 163 19.49 1.28 -13.25
C ARG A 163 19.91 2.40 -14.20
N ARG A 164 19.78 2.21 -15.52
CA ARG A 164 20.05 3.23 -16.54
C ARG A 164 19.09 4.43 -16.39
N GLN A 165 17.80 4.18 -16.21
CA GLN A 165 16.79 5.22 -16.00
C GLN A 165 17.07 6.03 -14.73
N THR A 166 17.38 5.35 -13.62
CA THR A 166 17.71 5.99 -12.34
C THR A 166 18.98 6.84 -12.45
N GLN A 167 20.04 6.31 -13.09
CA GLN A 167 21.28 7.03 -13.33
C GLN A 167 21.05 8.28 -14.19
N ALA A 168 20.35 8.16 -15.32
CA ALA A 168 20.07 9.28 -16.21
C ALA A 168 19.32 10.40 -15.49
N ARG A 169 18.30 10.04 -14.70
CA ARG A 169 17.52 10.99 -13.91
C ARG A 169 18.35 11.70 -12.84
N LEU A 170 19.17 10.95 -12.09
CA LEU A 170 20.05 11.54 -11.06
C LEU A 170 21.11 12.46 -11.67
N VAL A 171 21.67 12.10 -12.82
CA VAL A 171 22.62 12.94 -13.55
C VAL A 171 21.95 14.25 -13.96
N GLN A 172 20.77 14.16 -14.58
CA GLN A 172 20.01 15.34 -15.01
C GLN A 172 19.62 16.26 -13.86
N GLN A 173 19.24 15.71 -12.71
CA GLN A 173 18.71 16.51 -11.58
C GLN A 173 19.79 16.97 -10.59
N LEU A 174 20.90 16.24 -10.42
CA LEU A 174 21.95 16.57 -9.45
C LEU A 174 23.24 17.05 -10.10
N VAL A 175 23.69 16.35 -11.15
CA VAL A 175 25.03 16.53 -11.72
C VAL A 175 25.06 17.63 -12.77
N GLU A 176 24.18 17.60 -13.76
CA GLU A 176 24.13 18.59 -14.85
C GLU A 176 23.96 20.04 -14.37
N PRO A 177 23.18 20.34 -13.30
CA PRO A 177 23.08 21.70 -12.79
C PRO A 177 24.37 22.19 -12.11
N ASN A 178 25.19 21.28 -11.58
CA ASN A 178 26.39 21.59 -10.79
C ASN A 178 27.58 20.66 -11.15
N PRO A 179 28.04 20.64 -12.41
CA PRO A 179 28.93 19.58 -12.92
C PRO A 179 30.32 19.59 -12.26
N SER A 180 30.80 20.75 -11.81
CA SER A 180 32.08 20.88 -11.11
C SER A 180 32.04 20.43 -9.65
N LEU A 181 30.84 20.19 -9.09
CA LEU A 181 30.64 19.78 -7.70
C LEU A 181 30.35 18.28 -7.55
N TRP A 182 30.24 17.55 -8.67
CA TRP A 182 29.94 16.11 -8.66
C TRP A 182 31.02 15.30 -9.37
N SER A 183 31.25 14.08 -8.87
CA SER A 183 32.04 13.05 -9.52
C SER A 183 31.22 11.78 -9.58
N GLN A 184 31.33 11.05 -10.69
CA GLN A 184 30.53 9.86 -10.93
C GLN A 184 31.42 8.62 -10.97
N LEU A 185 31.08 7.58 -10.19
CA LEU A 185 31.74 6.27 -10.24
C LEU A 185 31.12 5.35 -11.30
N THR A 186 29.96 5.72 -11.83
CA THR A 186 29.16 4.94 -12.76
C THR A 186 28.56 5.86 -13.84
N GLY A 187 28.32 5.34 -15.03
CA GLY A 187 27.73 6.10 -16.16
C GLY A 187 26.45 5.45 -16.68
N VAL A 188 25.67 6.18 -17.50
CA VAL A 188 24.35 5.73 -18.01
C VAL A 188 24.38 4.28 -18.54
N ASP A 189 25.33 3.94 -19.40
CA ASP A 189 25.46 2.59 -19.98
C ASP A 189 26.51 1.70 -19.28
N LYS A 190 27.22 2.21 -18.27
CA LYS A 190 28.30 1.50 -17.58
C LYS A 190 28.04 1.39 -16.08
N ASP A 191 27.81 0.16 -15.64
CA ASP A 191 27.67 -0.21 -14.22
C ASP A 191 29.03 -0.17 -13.49
N PHE A 192 29.05 -0.37 -12.18
CA PHE A 192 30.26 -0.21 -11.39
C PHE A 192 31.39 -1.17 -11.81
N THR A 193 32.53 -0.56 -12.10
CA THR A 193 33.82 -1.23 -12.26
C THR A 193 34.82 -0.63 -11.27
N PRO A 194 35.64 -1.44 -10.58
CA PRO A 194 36.65 -0.93 -9.66
C PRO A 194 37.52 0.15 -10.30
N GLN A 195 37.72 1.26 -9.60
CA GLN A 195 38.58 2.36 -10.03
C GLN A 195 39.99 2.16 -9.49
N GLU A 196 41.03 2.53 -10.24
CA GLU A 196 42.41 2.32 -9.84
C GLU A 196 42.84 3.22 -8.67
N ASN A 197 42.34 4.46 -8.62
CA ASN A 197 42.75 5.46 -7.64
C ASN A 197 41.56 5.98 -6.80
N PRO A 198 41.26 5.41 -5.63
CA PRO A 198 40.22 5.93 -4.74
C PRO A 198 40.48 7.36 -4.23
N ALA A 199 41.75 7.77 -4.14
CA ALA A 199 42.11 9.09 -3.62
C ALA A 199 41.61 10.24 -4.51
N SER A 200 41.39 10.02 -5.82
CA SER A 200 40.82 11.04 -6.70
C SER A 200 39.36 11.38 -6.36
N TYR A 201 38.65 10.48 -5.68
CA TYR A 201 37.26 10.64 -5.29
C TYR A 201 37.12 11.01 -3.80
N PHE A 202 37.92 10.40 -2.92
CA PHE A 202 37.74 10.55 -1.47
C PHE A 202 38.85 11.36 -0.78
N GLY A 203 39.98 11.58 -1.44
CA GLY A 203 41.11 12.31 -0.87
C GLY A 203 40.77 13.74 -0.44
N LYS A 204 41.58 14.31 0.45
CA LYS A 204 41.37 15.63 1.06
C LYS A 204 41.31 16.79 0.03
N SER A 205 41.94 16.62 -1.13
CA SER A 205 41.92 17.60 -2.22
C SER A 205 40.64 17.56 -3.05
N ASN A 206 39.89 16.44 -3.03
CA ASN A 206 38.63 16.32 -3.73
C ASN A 206 37.53 17.05 -2.93
N ARG A 207 36.89 18.02 -3.59
CA ARG A 207 35.79 18.84 -3.06
C ARG A 207 34.43 18.47 -3.65
N THR A 208 34.35 17.39 -4.43
CA THR A 208 33.12 16.96 -5.10
C THR A 208 32.35 15.95 -4.24
N HIS A 209 31.05 15.88 -4.50
CA HIS A 209 30.20 14.79 -4.04
C HIS A 209 30.31 13.62 -5.02
N VAL A 210 30.30 12.40 -4.51
CA VAL A 210 30.54 11.19 -5.30
C VAL A 210 29.23 10.43 -5.48
N LEU A 211 28.77 10.30 -6.72
CA LEU A 211 27.56 9.55 -7.10
C LEU A 211 27.93 8.17 -7.65
N CYS A 212 27.29 7.12 -7.13
CA CYS A 212 27.45 5.74 -7.57
C CYS A 212 26.08 5.07 -7.67
N VAL A 213 25.62 4.75 -8.90
CA VAL A 213 24.34 4.06 -9.13
C VAL A 213 24.63 2.65 -9.63
N VAL A 214 24.35 1.67 -8.79
CA VAL A 214 24.66 0.25 -9.03
C VAL A 214 23.40 -0.59 -9.06
N LYS A 215 23.42 -1.65 -9.86
CA LYS A 215 22.33 -2.64 -9.80
C LYS A 215 22.45 -3.51 -8.54
N LYS A 216 21.33 -3.97 -8.01
CA LYS A 216 21.26 -5.00 -6.95
C LYS A 216 21.66 -6.38 -7.47
N ASN A 217 22.95 -6.56 -7.73
CA ASN A 217 23.52 -7.80 -8.24
C ASN A 217 24.74 -8.20 -7.42
N ALA A 218 24.81 -9.46 -6.99
CA ALA A 218 25.86 -9.94 -6.10
C ALA A 218 27.28 -9.72 -6.66
N THR A 219 27.49 -9.88 -7.96
CA THR A 219 28.81 -9.65 -8.59
C THR A 219 29.22 -8.19 -8.54
N VAL A 220 28.29 -7.27 -8.79
CA VAL A 220 28.55 -5.82 -8.77
C VAL A 220 28.76 -5.33 -7.35
N LEU A 221 27.88 -5.72 -6.41
CA LEU A 221 28.02 -5.35 -5.00
C LEU A 221 29.31 -5.88 -4.38
N ARG A 222 29.74 -7.11 -4.72
CA ARG A 222 31.03 -7.66 -4.28
C ARG A 222 32.23 -6.86 -4.81
N LYS A 223 32.17 -6.40 -6.07
CA LYS A 223 33.20 -5.52 -6.64
C LYS A 223 33.24 -4.18 -5.91
N LEU A 224 32.08 -3.60 -5.61
CA LEU A 224 31.96 -2.34 -4.89
C LEU A 224 32.50 -2.47 -3.46
N ALA A 225 32.06 -3.47 -2.71
CA ALA A 225 32.52 -3.72 -1.35
C ALA A 225 34.05 -3.87 -1.29
N LYS A 226 34.63 -4.72 -2.16
CA LYS A 226 36.08 -4.91 -2.24
C LYS A 226 36.84 -3.64 -2.63
N TRP A 227 36.22 -2.76 -3.41
CA TRP A 227 36.84 -1.48 -3.78
C TRP A 227 36.79 -0.48 -2.62
N LEU A 228 35.68 -0.42 -1.89
CA LEU A 228 35.54 0.41 -0.68
C LEU A 228 36.48 -0.06 0.44
N GLU A 229 36.65 -1.37 0.61
CA GLU A 229 37.63 -1.97 1.53
C GLU A 229 39.05 -1.42 1.27
N LYS A 230 39.48 -1.41 -0.01
CA LYS A 230 40.78 -0.84 -0.41
C LYS A 230 40.87 0.68 -0.22
N ALA A 231 39.72 1.36 -0.22
CA ALA A 231 39.62 2.80 -0.04
C ALA A 231 39.42 3.22 1.43
N SER A 232 39.33 2.26 2.37
CA SER A 232 39.00 2.48 3.79
C SER A 232 39.73 3.66 4.44
N THR A 233 41.04 3.80 4.19
CA THR A 233 41.86 4.92 4.71
C THR A 233 41.40 6.31 4.26
N TYR A 234 40.69 6.43 3.15
CA TYR A 234 40.10 7.68 2.66
C TYR A 234 38.63 7.85 3.07
N LEU A 235 38.01 6.82 3.64
CA LEU A 235 36.58 6.76 3.95
C LEU A 235 36.28 7.07 5.43
N GLU A 236 37.29 7.18 6.30
CA GLU A 236 37.12 7.47 7.74
C GLU A 236 36.27 8.74 8.00
N ASP A 237 36.49 9.78 7.20
CA ASP A 237 35.77 11.05 7.28
C ASP A 237 34.68 11.21 6.21
N CYS A 238 34.26 10.12 5.57
CA CYS A 238 33.33 10.14 4.44
C CYS A 238 31.90 9.78 4.90
N PRO A 239 31.03 10.78 5.20
CA PRO A 239 29.62 10.53 5.42
C PRO A 239 28.96 10.04 4.13
N ALA A 240 28.41 8.83 4.20
CA ALA A 240 27.81 8.12 3.09
C ALA A 240 26.30 7.95 3.27
N LEU A 241 25.54 8.19 2.21
CA LEU A 241 24.11 7.91 2.12
C LEU A 241 23.88 6.82 1.08
N ILE A 242 23.28 5.72 1.52
CA ILE A 242 22.91 4.57 0.70
C ILE A 242 21.39 4.60 0.53
N ILE A 243 20.93 4.85 -0.70
CA ILE A 243 19.53 4.79 -1.08
C ILE A 243 19.26 3.44 -1.72
N ASP A 244 18.30 2.70 -1.16
CA ASP A 244 17.87 1.41 -1.68
C ASP A 244 16.51 1.56 -2.36
N ASP A 245 16.50 1.72 -3.69
CA ASP A 245 15.28 1.92 -4.47
C ASP A 245 14.61 0.58 -4.79
N GLU A 246 13.32 0.45 -4.46
CA GLU A 246 12.59 -0.83 -4.47
C GLU A 246 13.20 -1.83 -3.47
N ALA A 247 13.35 -1.38 -2.22
CA ALA A 247 14.00 -2.12 -1.13
C ALA A 247 13.41 -3.51 -0.87
N ASP A 248 12.18 -3.75 -1.31
CA ASP A 248 11.45 -5.01 -1.23
C ASP A 248 11.82 -6.03 -2.33
N GLN A 249 12.46 -5.62 -3.42
CA GLN A 249 12.82 -6.52 -4.54
C GLN A 249 13.96 -7.48 -4.21
N ALA A 250 14.93 -7.07 -3.39
CA ALA A 250 16.16 -7.82 -3.18
C ALA A 250 16.38 -8.30 -1.74
N THR A 251 15.58 -7.82 -0.80
CA THR A 251 15.76 -8.06 0.65
C THR A 251 15.79 -9.53 1.02
N VAL A 252 15.21 -10.44 0.21
CA VAL A 252 15.29 -11.88 0.52
C VAL A 252 15.37 -12.82 -0.69
N ALA A 253 15.42 -12.30 -1.92
CA ALA A 253 15.47 -13.15 -3.12
C ALA A 253 16.84 -13.84 -3.33
N THR A 254 17.89 -13.40 -2.64
CA THR A 254 19.16 -14.12 -2.58
C THR A 254 19.80 -13.91 -1.21
N LYS A 255 20.18 -15.00 -0.52
CA LYS A 255 20.98 -15.00 0.73
C LYS A 255 22.28 -14.18 0.66
N SER A 256 22.59 -13.57 -0.49
CA SER A 256 23.82 -12.86 -0.76
C SER A 256 23.69 -11.34 -0.80
N ILE A 257 22.52 -10.75 -1.05
CA ILE A 257 22.44 -9.30 -1.31
C ILE A 257 22.51 -8.47 -0.01
N ASN A 258 21.65 -8.72 0.98
CA ASN A 258 21.72 -7.96 2.24
C ASN A 258 23.08 -8.10 2.92
N PRO A 259 23.70 -9.30 3.01
CA PRO A 259 25.06 -9.41 3.53
C PRO A 259 26.10 -8.60 2.75
N LEU A 260 25.93 -8.43 1.43
CA LEU A 260 26.81 -7.57 0.65
C LEU A 260 26.56 -6.07 0.88
N ILE A 261 25.31 -5.67 1.13
CA ILE A 261 24.97 -4.28 1.50
C ILE A 261 25.55 -3.98 2.89
N LEU A 262 25.37 -4.88 3.86
CA LEU A 262 25.97 -4.76 5.19
C LEU A 262 27.50 -4.73 5.11
N ASN A 263 28.11 -5.53 4.24
CA ASN A 263 29.55 -5.48 3.99
C ASN A 263 29.99 -4.16 3.33
N ILE A 264 29.16 -3.53 2.51
CA ILE A 264 29.43 -2.16 2.02
C ILE A 264 29.38 -1.16 3.19
N MET A 265 28.38 -1.27 4.06
CA MET A 265 28.21 -0.40 5.23
C MET A 265 29.35 -0.56 6.24
N SER A 266 29.87 -1.78 6.46
CA SER A 266 30.96 -2.04 7.40
C SER A 266 32.28 -1.35 7.01
N HIS A 267 32.46 -1.01 5.74
CA HIS A 267 33.61 -0.22 5.25
C HIS A 267 33.39 1.30 5.31
N LEU A 268 32.23 1.75 5.81
CA LEU A 268 31.81 3.15 5.88
C LEU A 268 31.47 3.53 7.33
N PRO A 269 32.42 4.11 8.09
CA PRO A 269 32.22 4.45 9.50
C PRO A 269 31.05 5.41 9.77
N ARG A 270 30.66 6.20 8.76
CA ARG A 270 29.55 7.15 8.78
C ARG A 270 28.59 6.79 7.66
N SER A 271 27.68 5.84 7.87
CA SER A 271 26.75 5.37 6.84
C SER A 271 25.29 5.44 7.28
N ALA A 272 24.45 5.98 6.40
CA ALA A 272 23.00 5.93 6.53
C ALA A 272 22.41 5.13 5.37
N TYR A 273 21.64 4.10 5.67
CA TYR A 273 20.87 3.30 4.71
C TYR A 273 19.40 3.72 4.80
N VAL A 274 18.80 4.07 3.66
CA VAL A 274 17.38 4.39 3.56
C VAL A 274 16.75 3.57 2.44
N GLY A 275 15.88 2.64 2.82
CA GLY A 275 15.08 1.87 1.88
C GLY A 275 13.89 2.69 1.37
N TYR A 276 13.64 2.67 0.08
CA TYR A 276 12.43 3.24 -0.54
C TYR A 276 11.60 2.13 -1.16
N THR A 277 10.32 2.05 -0.79
CA THR A 277 9.42 1.03 -1.35
C THR A 277 7.96 1.47 -1.31
N ALA A 278 7.15 0.85 -2.17
CA ALA A 278 5.69 0.91 -2.08
C ALA A 278 5.08 -0.21 -1.24
N SER A 279 5.78 -1.35 -1.12
CA SER A 279 5.31 -2.54 -0.44
C SER A 279 6.35 -2.95 0.59
N PRO A 280 6.32 -2.37 1.81
CA PRO A 280 7.36 -2.59 2.82
C PRO A 280 7.23 -3.95 3.50
N PHE A 281 6.36 -4.85 3.03
CA PHE A 281 6.04 -6.11 3.67
C PHE A 281 7.29 -6.95 3.97
N ALA A 282 8.18 -7.11 2.99
CA ALA A 282 9.41 -7.87 3.20
C ALA A 282 10.39 -7.17 4.16
N ASN A 283 10.45 -5.84 4.15
CA ASN A 283 11.36 -5.06 5.00
C ASN A 283 10.93 -5.09 6.48
N LEU A 284 9.62 -5.10 6.73
CA LEU A 284 9.04 -5.13 8.07
C LEU A 284 8.97 -6.53 8.69
N LEU A 285 9.31 -7.58 7.93
CA LEU A 285 9.35 -8.97 8.39
C LEU A 285 10.76 -9.52 8.64
N ILE A 286 11.79 -8.68 8.47
CA ILE A 286 13.18 -9.05 8.81
C ILE A 286 13.27 -9.20 10.34
N ASP A 287 13.90 -10.27 10.83
CA ASP A 287 14.19 -10.45 12.26
C ASP A 287 15.09 -9.29 12.74
N PRO A 288 14.65 -8.44 13.67
CA PRO A 288 15.43 -7.27 14.07
C PRO A 288 16.58 -7.63 15.01
N SER A 289 16.58 -8.84 15.57
CA SER A 289 17.70 -9.41 16.33
C SER A 289 18.81 -9.93 15.41
N ALA A 290 18.51 -10.22 14.14
CA ALA A 290 19.52 -10.50 13.14
C ALA A 290 20.25 -9.19 12.77
N GLU A 291 21.58 -9.26 12.56
CA GLU A 291 22.32 -8.14 11.97
C GLU A 291 21.94 -7.97 10.48
N ASP A 292 20.72 -7.49 10.20
CA ASP A 292 20.17 -7.31 8.85
C ASP A 292 19.56 -5.89 8.67
N LEU A 293 18.97 -5.61 7.52
CA LEU A 293 18.49 -4.29 7.08
C LEU A 293 17.12 -3.91 7.63
N TYR A 294 16.73 -4.46 8.80
CA TYR A 294 15.50 -4.03 9.49
C TYR A 294 15.56 -2.53 9.79
N PRO A 295 14.50 -1.76 9.52
CA PRO A 295 14.49 -0.30 9.68
C PRO A 295 14.33 0.12 11.14
N LYS A 296 15.36 -0.18 11.94
CA LYS A 296 15.37 0.04 13.39
C LYS A 296 15.32 1.52 13.81
N ASP A 297 15.79 2.44 12.96
CA ASP A 297 15.94 3.85 13.36
C ASP A 297 14.72 4.71 13.03
N PHE A 298 14.09 4.49 11.87
CA PHE A 298 12.87 5.21 11.50
C PHE A 298 12.10 4.55 10.35
N ILE A 299 10.78 4.81 10.33
CA ILE A 299 9.89 4.51 9.20
C ILE A 299 9.12 5.79 8.87
N VAL A 300 9.19 6.26 7.62
CA VAL A 300 8.44 7.44 7.13
C VAL A 300 7.35 6.99 6.18
N SER A 301 6.11 7.38 6.43
CA SER A 301 4.99 7.20 5.51
C SER A 301 4.80 8.47 4.70
N LEU A 302 5.15 8.45 3.41
CA LEU A 302 4.83 9.55 2.51
C LEU A 302 3.30 9.58 2.31
N PRO A 303 2.63 10.72 2.54
CA PRO A 303 1.20 10.80 2.35
C PRO A 303 0.83 10.66 0.88
N LYS A 304 -0.45 10.38 0.66
CA LYS A 304 -0.98 10.13 -0.66
C LYS A 304 -1.06 11.47 -1.41
N PRO A 305 -0.41 11.60 -2.58
CA PRO A 305 -0.60 12.80 -3.38
C PRO A 305 -2.05 12.92 -3.87
N ASP A 306 -2.56 14.14 -3.98
CA ASP A 306 -3.87 14.40 -4.57
C ASP A 306 -3.93 13.89 -6.02
N GLN A 307 -5.10 13.42 -6.46
CA GLN A 307 -5.34 12.86 -7.80
C GLN A 307 -4.53 11.59 -8.14
N HIS A 308 -3.81 11.01 -7.17
CA HIS A 308 -3.10 9.77 -7.35
C HIS A 308 -4.04 8.55 -7.39
N PHE A 309 -3.97 7.77 -8.48
CA PHE A 309 -4.69 6.49 -8.56
C PHE A 309 -3.98 5.43 -7.73
N GLY A 310 -4.46 5.23 -6.51
CA GLY A 310 -4.05 4.14 -5.62
C GLY A 310 -4.99 2.92 -5.70
N THR A 311 -4.62 1.88 -4.96
CA THR A 311 -5.41 0.65 -4.73
C THR A 311 -6.83 0.98 -4.27
N GLU A 312 -6.97 1.82 -3.25
CA GLU A 312 -8.27 2.23 -2.70
C GLU A 312 -9.16 2.99 -3.71
N VAL A 313 -8.57 3.85 -4.56
CA VAL A 313 -9.35 4.64 -5.55
C VAL A 313 -10.00 3.72 -6.60
N LEU A 314 -9.28 2.70 -7.02
CA LEU A 314 -9.72 1.79 -8.08
C LEU A 314 -10.58 0.63 -7.56
N PHE A 315 -10.20 0.05 -6.43
CA PHE A 315 -10.81 -1.19 -5.92
C PHE A 315 -11.68 -0.99 -4.68
N GLY A 316 -11.59 0.20 -4.05
CA GLY A 316 -12.09 0.46 -2.72
C GLY A 316 -11.30 -0.32 -1.66
N ARG A 317 -11.79 -0.31 -0.43
CA ARG A 317 -11.25 -1.12 0.67
C ARG A 317 -12.34 -1.58 1.62
N TYR A 318 -12.06 -2.58 2.44
CA TYR A 318 -12.96 -2.94 3.53
C TYR A 318 -12.87 -1.90 4.64
N ALA A 319 -13.98 -1.75 5.38
CA ALA A 319 -14.02 -0.90 6.54
C ALA A 319 -13.03 -1.43 7.57
N LEU A 320 -12.16 -0.54 8.04
CA LEU A 320 -11.24 -0.83 9.13
C LEU A 320 -11.92 -0.55 10.46
N ASP A 321 -11.36 -1.12 11.51
CA ASP A 321 -11.77 -0.91 12.89
C ASP A 321 -11.79 0.59 13.18
N GLY A 322 -12.94 1.12 13.59
CA GLY A 322 -13.10 2.58 13.67
C GLY A 322 -14.27 3.11 12.88
N GLU A 323 -14.44 2.56 11.69
CA GLU A 323 -15.16 3.22 10.60
C GLU A 323 -16.58 2.71 10.43
N ASP A 324 -17.42 3.60 9.90
CA ASP A 324 -18.74 3.24 9.41
C ASP A 324 -18.60 2.59 8.02
N PRO A 325 -19.03 1.33 7.83
CA PRO A 325 -19.02 0.66 6.53
C PRO A 325 -19.67 1.41 5.39
N GLU A 326 -20.69 2.23 5.68
CA GLU A 326 -21.42 2.98 4.66
C GLU A 326 -20.64 4.22 4.17
N GLN A 327 -19.61 4.63 4.91
CA GLN A 327 -18.76 5.79 4.64
C GLN A 327 -17.43 5.44 3.96
N VAL A 328 -17.09 4.16 3.88
CA VAL A 328 -15.82 3.70 3.28
C VAL A 328 -15.91 3.71 1.76
N ASP A 329 -14.84 4.18 1.10
CA ASP A 329 -14.82 4.28 -0.37
C ASP A 329 -14.81 2.89 -1.02
N ASP A 330 -15.76 2.68 -1.94
CA ASP A 330 -15.91 1.45 -2.71
C ASP A 330 -15.09 1.46 -4.02
N GLY A 331 -14.44 2.60 -4.30
CA GLY A 331 -13.69 2.86 -5.52
C GLY A 331 -14.59 3.25 -6.69
N TYR A 332 -13.96 3.63 -7.80
CA TYR A 332 -14.64 3.94 -9.06
C TYR A 332 -15.04 2.68 -9.84
N ASP A 333 -16.09 2.74 -10.66
CA ASP A 333 -16.49 1.65 -11.55
C ASP A 333 -15.58 1.53 -12.80
N MET A 334 -14.29 1.28 -12.55
CA MET A 334 -13.26 1.13 -13.58
C MET A 334 -12.86 -0.33 -13.86
N ILE A 335 -13.40 -1.27 -13.08
CA ILE A 335 -13.03 -2.69 -13.15
C ILE A 335 -14.09 -3.47 -13.93
N ARG A 336 -13.67 -4.29 -14.89
CA ARG A 336 -14.53 -5.12 -15.74
C ARG A 336 -14.22 -6.59 -15.49
N SER A 337 -15.24 -7.36 -15.15
CA SER A 337 -15.08 -8.79 -14.86
C SER A 337 -14.75 -9.57 -16.13
N VAL A 338 -13.75 -10.43 -16.06
CA VAL A 338 -13.45 -11.44 -17.07
C VAL A 338 -14.01 -12.78 -16.58
N PRO A 339 -15.02 -13.35 -17.27
CA PRO A 339 -15.62 -14.63 -16.88
C PRO A 339 -14.61 -15.77 -16.90
N GLU A 340 -14.82 -16.78 -16.04
CA GLU A 340 -13.92 -17.94 -15.95
C GLU A 340 -13.76 -18.68 -17.29
N GLY A 341 -14.83 -18.75 -18.09
CA GLY A 341 -14.80 -19.36 -19.43
C GLY A 341 -13.79 -18.70 -20.37
N ASP A 342 -13.61 -17.38 -20.26
CA ASP A 342 -12.68 -16.62 -21.10
C ASP A 342 -11.21 -16.85 -20.68
N ILE A 343 -10.95 -17.24 -19.43
CA ILE A 343 -9.59 -17.42 -18.90
C ILE A 343 -8.84 -18.49 -19.69
N ALA A 344 -9.49 -19.61 -19.99
CA ALA A 344 -8.88 -20.71 -20.76
C ALA A 344 -8.55 -20.31 -22.21
N CYS A 345 -9.25 -19.30 -22.76
CA CYS A 345 -9.05 -18.78 -24.10
C CYS A 345 -7.84 -17.85 -24.22
N VAL A 346 -7.43 -17.20 -23.13
CA VAL A 346 -6.37 -16.19 -23.13
C VAL A 346 -5.16 -16.60 -22.29
N ARG A 347 -5.23 -17.75 -21.61
CA ARG A 347 -4.13 -18.29 -20.81
C ARG A 347 -4.14 -19.83 -20.83
N PRO A 348 -2.98 -20.49 -20.98
CA PRO A 348 -2.90 -21.94 -20.86
C PRO A 348 -3.20 -22.39 -19.42
N LEU A 349 -4.08 -23.38 -19.28
CA LEU A 349 -4.50 -23.93 -17.98
C LEU A 349 -3.38 -24.69 -17.25
N SER A 350 -2.37 -25.17 -17.98
CA SER A 350 -1.22 -25.87 -17.40
C SER A 350 0.06 -25.64 -18.21
N ARG A 351 1.22 -25.90 -17.59
CA ARG A 351 2.54 -25.80 -18.26
C ARG A 351 2.65 -26.69 -19.50
N ALA A 352 1.98 -27.85 -19.50
CA ALA A 352 1.99 -28.79 -20.62
C ALA A 352 1.23 -28.27 -21.86
N LYS A 353 0.32 -27.30 -21.69
CA LYS A 353 -0.47 -26.70 -22.77
C LYS A 353 0.09 -25.35 -23.26
N VAL A 354 1.34 -25.03 -22.90
CA VAL A 354 1.99 -23.78 -23.31
C VAL A 354 2.43 -23.84 -24.77
N GLU A 355 2.96 -24.99 -25.19
CA GLU A 355 3.43 -25.19 -26.57
C GLU A 355 2.23 -25.28 -27.52
N GLY A 356 2.24 -24.47 -28.58
CA GLY A 356 1.12 -24.39 -29.53
C GLY A 356 -0.12 -23.63 -29.05
N PHE A 357 -0.05 -22.95 -27.90
CA PHE A 357 -1.17 -22.13 -27.41
C PHE A 357 -1.40 -20.92 -28.32
N GLU A 358 -2.60 -20.82 -28.89
CA GLU A 358 -3.07 -19.62 -29.60
C GLU A 358 -4.24 -18.99 -28.82
N PRO A 359 -4.15 -17.68 -28.47
CA PRO A 359 -5.21 -17.01 -27.75
C PRO A 359 -6.40 -16.75 -28.67
N VAL A 360 -7.60 -16.92 -28.13
CA VAL A 360 -8.85 -16.54 -28.80
C VAL A 360 -9.20 -15.11 -28.37
N ILE A 361 -9.53 -14.26 -29.35
CA ILE A 361 -10.07 -12.93 -29.08
C ILE A 361 -11.52 -13.10 -28.59
N THR A 362 -11.68 -13.24 -27.28
CA THR A 362 -12.97 -13.31 -26.61
C THR A 362 -13.71 -11.97 -26.68
N ASP A 363 -15.00 -11.97 -26.33
CA ASP A 363 -15.78 -10.74 -26.28
C ASP A 363 -15.17 -9.70 -25.33
N THR A 364 -14.70 -10.14 -24.15
CA THR A 364 -14.06 -9.27 -23.16
C THR A 364 -12.75 -8.67 -23.66
N LEU A 365 -11.88 -9.47 -24.29
CA LEU A 365 -10.63 -8.98 -24.86
C LEU A 365 -10.89 -8.03 -26.05
N ARG A 366 -11.88 -8.34 -26.89
CA ARG A 366 -12.32 -7.49 -27.99
C ARG A 366 -12.79 -6.13 -27.49
N ARG A 367 -13.69 -6.11 -26.49
CA ARG A 367 -14.20 -4.87 -25.88
C ARG A 367 -13.08 -4.05 -25.26
N ALA A 368 -12.10 -4.69 -24.60
CA ALA A 368 -10.95 -3.99 -24.04
C ALA A 368 -10.11 -3.28 -25.12
N VAL A 369 -9.83 -3.95 -26.24
CA VAL A 369 -9.08 -3.35 -27.37
C VAL A 369 -9.91 -2.27 -28.08
N GLU A 370 -11.21 -2.49 -28.30
CA GLU A 370 -12.11 -1.48 -28.87
C GLU A 370 -12.18 -0.22 -27.99
N TYR A 371 -12.30 -0.39 -26.68
CA TYR A 371 -12.29 0.71 -25.73
C TYR A 371 -10.93 1.44 -25.72
N PHE A 372 -9.81 0.73 -25.85
CA PHE A 372 -8.48 1.36 -25.98
C PHE A 372 -8.39 2.30 -27.18
N TRP A 373 -8.97 1.94 -28.33
CA TRP A 373 -9.03 2.83 -29.49
C TRP A 373 -9.90 4.07 -29.24
N LEU A 374 -11.05 3.89 -28.60
CA LEU A 374 -11.94 5.00 -28.21
C LEU A 374 -11.24 5.96 -27.25
N VAL A 375 -10.55 5.43 -26.24
CA VAL A 375 -9.75 6.24 -25.30
C VAL A 375 -8.63 6.97 -26.02
N THR A 376 -7.96 6.33 -26.98
CA THR A 376 -6.93 7.01 -27.80
C THR A 376 -7.52 8.19 -28.56
N ALA A 377 -8.69 8.02 -29.18
CA ALA A 377 -9.39 9.08 -29.89
C ALA A 377 -9.82 10.21 -28.94
N ALA A 378 -10.39 9.88 -27.77
CA ALA A 378 -10.82 10.85 -26.78
C ALA A 378 -9.65 11.70 -26.25
N ARG A 379 -8.49 11.07 -26.01
CA ARG A 379 -7.28 11.78 -25.61
C ARG A 379 -6.76 12.71 -26.70
N ARG A 380 -6.88 12.33 -27.99
CA ARG A 380 -6.57 13.22 -29.12
C ARG A 380 -7.51 14.41 -29.21
N VAL A 381 -8.81 14.21 -28.92
CA VAL A 381 -9.80 15.29 -28.84
C VAL A 381 -9.46 16.28 -27.72
N ARG A 382 -9.09 15.77 -26.53
CA ARG A 382 -8.70 16.62 -25.39
C ARG A 382 -7.42 17.39 -25.67
N GLY A 383 -6.45 16.78 -26.34
CA GLY A 383 -5.20 17.44 -26.74
C GLY A 383 -4.30 17.87 -25.58
N THR A 384 -4.55 17.37 -24.37
CA THR A 384 -3.81 17.69 -23.15
C THR A 384 -3.19 16.45 -22.53
N GLY A 385 -2.17 16.64 -21.68
CA GLY A 385 -1.55 15.57 -20.90
C GLY A 385 -0.51 14.75 -21.66
N ASN A 386 -0.33 13.50 -21.24
CA ASN A 386 0.69 12.60 -21.79
C ASN A 386 0.39 12.30 -23.28
N PRO A 387 1.34 12.44 -24.20
CA PRO A 387 1.11 12.18 -25.62
C PRO A 387 1.11 10.67 -25.96
N HIS A 388 1.66 9.82 -25.09
CA HIS A 388 1.66 8.37 -25.26
C HIS A 388 0.32 7.78 -24.80
N ASN A 389 -0.13 6.71 -25.44
CA ASN A 389 -1.27 5.91 -24.99
C ASN A 389 -0.94 4.41 -25.10
N THR A 390 -0.99 3.71 -23.98
CA THR A 390 -0.63 2.29 -23.93
C THR A 390 -1.73 1.43 -23.34
N MET A 391 -1.82 0.20 -23.83
CA MET A 391 -2.62 -0.88 -23.28
C MET A 391 -1.71 -2.01 -22.80
N LEU A 392 -1.99 -2.58 -21.64
CA LEU A 392 -1.25 -3.73 -21.10
C LEU A 392 -2.11 -4.99 -21.20
N ILE A 393 -1.59 -6.03 -21.87
CA ILE A 393 -2.15 -7.39 -21.82
C ILE A 393 -1.18 -8.28 -21.05
N HIS A 394 -1.62 -8.71 -19.86
CA HIS A 394 -0.83 -9.55 -18.98
C HIS A 394 -1.61 -10.82 -18.58
N THR A 395 -1.38 -11.89 -19.32
CA THR A 395 -2.09 -13.18 -19.12
C THR A 395 -1.20 -14.29 -18.57
N SER A 396 0.12 -14.25 -18.85
CA SER A 396 1.08 -15.30 -18.49
C SER A 396 2.45 -14.75 -18.15
N VAL A 397 3.34 -15.58 -17.59
CA VAL A 397 4.78 -15.28 -17.43
C VAL A 397 5.62 -15.83 -18.59
N ASN A 398 5.03 -16.67 -19.44
CA ASN A 398 5.76 -17.40 -20.47
C ASN A 398 5.85 -16.59 -21.77
N THR A 399 7.06 -16.46 -22.31
CA THR A 399 7.35 -15.68 -23.52
C THR A 399 6.68 -16.23 -24.78
N ALA A 400 6.54 -17.55 -24.91
CA ALA A 400 5.83 -18.18 -26.03
C ALA A 400 4.35 -17.80 -26.05
N VAL A 401 3.72 -17.72 -24.86
CA VAL A 401 2.34 -17.24 -24.73
C VAL A 401 2.25 -15.77 -25.11
N HIS A 402 3.19 -14.91 -24.69
CA HIS A 402 3.18 -13.50 -25.09
C HIS A 402 3.27 -13.34 -26.61
N ASN A 403 4.17 -14.08 -27.24
CA ASN A 403 4.38 -14.02 -28.68
C ASN A 403 3.15 -14.49 -29.47
N SER A 404 2.33 -15.40 -28.93
CA SER A 404 1.16 -15.91 -29.64
C SER A 404 -0.01 -14.92 -29.72
N PHE A 405 -0.03 -13.85 -28.91
CA PHE A 405 -1.02 -12.77 -29.01
C PHE A 405 -0.81 -11.84 -30.21
N ARG A 406 0.40 -11.77 -30.77
CA ARG A 406 0.75 -10.81 -31.82
C ARG A 406 -0.17 -10.91 -33.04
N LYS A 407 -0.22 -12.09 -33.67
CA LYS A 407 -1.00 -12.30 -34.90
C LYS A 407 -2.52 -12.11 -34.71
N PRO A 408 -3.16 -12.65 -33.66
CA PRO A 408 -4.59 -12.41 -33.42
C PRO A 408 -4.94 -10.93 -33.22
N LEU A 409 -4.11 -10.17 -32.49
CA LEU A 409 -4.33 -8.74 -32.27
C LEU A 409 -4.11 -7.92 -33.54
N GLU A 410 -3.05 -8.20 -34.32
CA GLU A 410 -2.80 -7.53 -35.60
C GLU A 410 -3.98 -7.75 -36.58
N ARG A 411 -4.47 -8.99 -36.70
CA ARG A 411 -5.67 -9.29 -37.51
C ARG A 411 -6.90 -8.53 -37.06
N MET A 412 -7.07 -8.33 -35.75
CA MET A 412 -8.18 -7.54 -35.20
C MET A 412 -8.05 -6.06 -35.59
N CYS A 413 -6.85 -5.48 -35.49
CA CYS A 413 -6.59 -4.11 -35.93
C CYS A 413 -6.86 -3.95 -37.44
N ASP A 414 -6.35 -4.85 -38.27
CA ASP A 414 -6.53 -4.81 -39.73
C ASP A 414 -8.01 -4.92 -40.13
N SER A 415 -8.74 -5.83 -39.49
CA SER A 415 -10.17 -6.02 -39.72
C SER A 415 -10.97 -4.79 -39.33
N ALA A 416 -10.64 -4.18 -38.18
CA ALA A 416 -11.29 -2.95 -37.71
C ALA A 416 -11.01 -1.76 -38.64
N ALA A 417 -9.78 -1.64 -39.16
CA ALA A 417 -9.42 -0.60 -40.13
C ALA A 417 -10.19 -0.75 -41.45
N GLY A 418 -10.39 -1.99 -41.93
CA GLY A 418 -11.12 -2.27 -43.17
C GLY A 418 -12.65 -2.12 -43.08
N SER A 419 -13.23 -2.12 -41.87
CA SER A 419 -14.69 -2.12 -41.65
C SER A 419 -15.24 -0.95 -40.82
N MET A 420 -14.38 0.03 -40.49
CA MET A 420 -14.70 1.12 -39.55
C MET A 420 -15.90 2.00 -39.92
N ASN A 421 -16.20 2.10 -41.22
CA ASN A 421 -17.36 2.87 -41.71
C ASN A 421 -18.65 2.06 -41.76
N SER A 422 -18.64 0.79 -41.31
CA SER A 422 -19.85 -0.01 -41.24
C SER A 422 -20.76 0.47 -40.11
N ALA A 423 -22.06 0.63 -40.40
CA ALA A 423 -23.04 1.12 -39.44
C ALA A 423 -23.09 0.23 -38.17
N GLY A 424 -22.92 -1.09 -38.32
CA GLY A 424 -22.92 -2.03 -37.18
C GLY A 424 -21.71 -1.88 -36.25
N GLN A 425 -20.51 -1.62 -36.79
CA GLN A 425 -19.33 -1.40 -35.96
C GLN A 425 -19.39 -0.05 -35.23
N LEU A 426 -19.82 1.01 -35.91
CA LEU A 426 -19.98 2.33 -35.30
C LEU A 426 -21.02 2.33 -34.18
N ALA A 427 -22.17 1.67 -34.39
CA ALA A 427 -23.19 1.52 -33.35
C ALA A 427 -22.62 0.79 -32.12
N ARG A 428 -21.90 -0.31 -32.33
CA ARG A 428 -21.27 -1.06 -31.24
C ARG A 428 -20.24 -0.23 -30.46
N LEU A 429 -19.41 0.55 -31.15
CA LEU A 429 -18.42 1.42 -30.51
C LEU A 429 -19.08 2.58 -29.76
N ARG A 430 -20.19 3.13 -30.29
CA ARG A 430 -20.99 4.13 -29.60
C ARG A 430 -21.56 3.59 -28.31
N ASP A 431 -22.23 2.45 -28.37
CA ASP A 431 -22.82 1.80 -27.19
C ASP A 431 -21.75 1.53 -26.13
N LEU A 432 -20.57 1.05 -26.53
CA LEU A 432 -19.44 0.84 -25.62
C LEU A 432 -18.98 2.15 -24.98
N TRP A 433 -18.78 3.22 -25.76
CA TRP A 433 -18.34 4.52 -25.26
C TRP A 433 -19.32 5.14 -24.27
N GLU A 434 -20.61 5.19 -24.65
CA GLU A 434 -21.66 5.81 -23.85
C GLU A 434 -21.89 5.04 -22.54
N GLN A 435 -21.88 3.70 -22.58
CA GLN A 435 -21.99 2.88 -21.36
C GLN A 435 -20.81 3.08 -20.42
N GLU A 436 -19.58 3.11 -20.95
CA GLU A 436 -18.37 3.21 -20.13
C GLU A 436 -18.17 4.60 -19.54
N THR A 437 -18.46 5.67 -20.29
CA THR A 437 -18.34 7.05 -19.82
C THR A 437 -19.49 7.46 -18.88
N ALA A 438 -20.67 6.85 -19.00
CA ALA A 438 -21.74 7.04 -18.02
C ALA A 438 -21.40 6.46 -16.63
N ARG A 439 -20.65 5.36 -16.58
CA ARG A 439 -20.23 4.71 -15.33
C ARG A 439 -19.13 5.46 -14.59
N VAL A 440 -18.30 6.21 -15.31
CA VAL A 440 -17.24 7.05 -14.73
C VAL A 440 -17.23 8.38 -15.47
N PRO A 441 -18.04 9.35 -14.99
CA PRO A 441 -18.13 10.66 -15.61
C PRO A 441 -16.82 11.45 -15.54
N ALA A 442 -16.52 12.21 -16.60
CA ALA A 442 -15.28 12.99 -16.70
C ALA A 442 -15.23 14.12 -15.67
N GLU A 443 -16.40 14.67 -15.33
CA GLU A 443 -16.61 15.76 -14.41
C GLU A 443 -16.14 15.42 -12.98
N ASP A 444 -16.22 14.14 -12.59
CA ASP A 444 -15.76 13.64 -11.29
C ASP A 444 -14.24 13.80 -11.10
N PHE A 445 -13.51 14.00 -12.21
CA PHE A 445 -12.07 14.21 -12.25
C PHE A 445 -11.68 15.61 -12.75
N GLY A 446 -12.66 16.50 -12.93
CA GLY A 446 -12.41 17.83 -13.50
C GLY A 446 -12.04 17.82 -14.98
N GLU A 447 -12.34 16.73 -15.69
CA GLU A 447 -12.01 16.54 -17.10
C GLU A 447 -13.19 16.89 -18.01
N ARG A 448 -12.88 17.23 -19.27
CA ARG A 448 -13.92 17.49 -20.28
C ARG A 448 -14.57 16.18 -20.75
N LYS A 449 -15.89 16.09 -20.63
CA LYS A 449 -16.68 15.05 -21.30
C LYS A 449 -16.53 15.15 -22.83
N VAL A 450 -16.23 14.02 -23.47
CA VAL A 450 -16.08 13.93 -24.93
C VAL A 450 -17.24 13.12 -25.49
N GLU A 451 -18.00 13.72 -26.40
CA GLU A 451 -19.12 13.03 -27.05
C GLU A 451 -18.61 12.07 -28.13
N PHE A 452 -19.34 10.98 -28.39
CA PHE A 452 -18.89 9.94 -29.33
C PHE A 452 -18.60 10.49 -30.73
N ASP A 453 -19.39 11.44 -31.21
CA ASP A 453 -19.24 12.03 -32.54
C ASP A 453 -17.92 12.79 -32.71
N GLU A 454 -17.35 13.31 -31.61
CA GLU A 454 -16.04 13.96 -31.62
C GLU A 454 -14.88 12.96 -31.78
N LEU A 455 -15.12 11.67 -31.53
CA LEU A 455 -14.10 10.62 -31.66
C LEU A 455 -13.90 10.20 -33.12
N LEU A 456 -14.93 10.31 -33.95
CA LEU A 456 -14.95 9.81 -35.33
C LEU A 456 -13.78 10.31 -36.20
N PRO A 457 -13.41 11.61 -36.17
CA PRO A 457 -12.28 12.11 -36.96
C PRO A 457 -10.92 11.53 -36.54
N HIS A 458 -10.80 11.05 -35.30
CA HIS A 458 -9.54 10.58 -34.72
C HIS A 458 -9.42 9.04 -34.67
N LEU A 459 -10.54 8.32 -34.76
CA LEU A 459 -10.61 6.88 -34.56
C LEU A 459 -9.81 6.07 -35.59
N MET A 460 -9.91 6.43 -36.88
CA MET A 460 -9.11 5.80 -37.95
C MET A 460 -7.60 5.94 -37.68
N GLY A 461 -7.16 7.15 -37.28
CA GLY A 461 -5.77 7.39 -36.93
C GLY A 461 -5.35 6.61 -35.69
N ALA A 462 -6.21 6.51 -34.67
CA ALA A 462 -5.91 5.77 -33.45
C ALA A 462 -5.65 4.27 -33.73
N ILE A 463 -6.42 3.69 -34.65
CA ILE A 463 -6.27 2.28 -35.04
C ILE A 463 -5.06 2.07 -35.94
N ALA A 464 -4.84 2.98 -36.91
CA ALA A 464 -3.67 2.91 -37.80
C ALA A 464 -2.33 3.08 -37.04
N ASP A 465 -2.30 3.93 -36.03
CA ASP A 465 -1.10 4.17 -35.22
C ASP A 465 -0.86 3.08 -34.16
N CYS A 466 -1.85 2.23 -33.88
CA CYS A 466 -1.81 1.22 -32.83
C CYS A 466 -0.87 0.06 -33.17
N ARG A 467 0.26 -0.03 -32.47
CA ARG A 467 1.25 -1.10 -32.64
C ARG A 467 1.09 -2.19 -31.60
N VAL A 468 1.23 -3.47 -31.99
CA VAL A 468 1.30 -4.58 -31.05
C VAL A 468 2.77 -4.89 -30.75
N ILE A 469 3.19 -4.69 -29.50
CA ILE A 469 4.57 -4.87 -29.06
C ILE A 469 4.61 -6.02 -28.06
N THR A 470 5.52 -6.96 -28.28
CA THR A 470 5.76 -8.07 -27.35
C THR A 470 7.04 -7.80 -26.56
N ASP A 471 6.91 -7.27 -25.35
CA ASP A 471 8.06 -6.94 -24.49
C ASP A 471 8.26 -8.05 -23.46
N ASN A 472 9.22 -8.93 -23.75
CA ASN A 472 9.63 -10.04 -22.91
C ASN A 472 11.16 -10.18 -22.86
N SER A 473 11.67 -11.02 -21.97
CA SER A 473 13.12 -11.18 -21.75
C SER A 473 13.92 -11.63 -22.99
N SER A 474 13.24 -12.17 -24.01
CA SER A 474 13.84 -12.62 -25.28
C SER A 474 13.62 -11.66 -26.45
N SER A 475 12.85 -10.59 -26.27
CA SER A 475 12.51 -9.65 -27.35
C SER A 475 13.53 -8.51 -27.46
N GLU A 476 13.91 -8.17 -28.69
CA GLU A 476 14.63 -6.93 -29.01
C GLU A 476 13.69 -5.74 -29.18
N ASP A 477 12.39 -6.00 -29.43
CA ASP A 477 11.33 -5.00 -29.63
C ASP A 477 10.87 -4.47 -28.26
N ARG A 478 11.23 -3.21 -27.95
CA ARG A 478 10.94 -2.54 -26.68
C ARG A 478 10.19 -1.24 -26.92
N LEU A 479 9.36 -0.87 -25.94
CA LEU A 479 8.72 0.44 -25.91
C LEU A 479 9.78 1.54 -25.79
N ASP A 480 9.85 2.39 -26.80
CA ASP A 480 10.67 3.61 -26.81
C ASP A 480 9.76 4.84 -26.87
N TYR A 481 9.84 5.67 -25.83
CA TYR A 481 9.09 6.92 -25.72
C TYR A 481 9.92 8.14 -26.16
N GLY A 482 11.22 7.98 -26.45
CA GLY A 482 12.12 9.07 -26.84
C GLY A 482 11.92 9.55 -28.28
N SER A 483 11.31 8.73 -29.13
CA SER A 483 11.17 8.98 -30.57
C SER A 483 9.83 9.62 -30.98
N GLY A 484 9.03 10.09 -30.01
CA GLY A 484 7.72 10.74 -30.24
C GLY A 484 6.53 10.02 -29.59
N PRO A 485 5.28 10.46 -29.83
CA PRO A 485 4.08 9.85 -29.27
C PRO A 485 3.96 8.37 -29.65
N VAL A 486 3.55 7.53 -28.69
CA VAL A 486 3.44 6.08 -28.86
C VAL A 486 2.01 5.64 -28.63
N VAL A 487 1.42 4.91 -29.57
CA VAL A 487 0.14 4.20 -29.38
C VAL A 487 0.42 2.70 -29.49
N ALA A 488 0.35 1.98 -28.38
CA ALA A 488 0.76 0.57 -28.37
C ALA A 488 -0.05 -0.34 -27.44
N ILE A 489 -0.29 -1.57 -27.89
CA ILE A 489 -0.72 -2.70 -27.08
C ILE A 489 0.53 -3.50 -26.70
N ALA A 490 0.92 -3.40 -25.44
CA ALA A 490 2.05 -4.10 -24.86
C ALA A 490 1.60 -5.45 -24.31
N VAL A 491 2.10 -6.54 -24.89
CA VAL A 491 1.89 -7.91 -24.41
C VAL A 491 3.17 -8.40 -23.75
N GLY A 492 3.10 -8.80 -22.49
CA GLY A 492 4.30 -9.28 -21.81
C GLY A 492 4.09 -9.80 -20.40
N GLY A 493 5.21 -10.13 -19.77
CA GLY A 493 5.26 -10.77 -18.45
C GLY A 493 6.08 -9.97 -17.45
N ASN A 494 7.06 -10.63 -16.83
CA ASN A 494 7.74 -10.03 -15.69
C ASN A 494 8.51 -8.71 -16.01
N THR A 495 8.97 -8.53 -17.24
CA THR A 495 9.67 -7.32 -17.72
C THR A 495 8.77 -6.09 -17.75
N LEU A 496 7.51 -6.24 -18.22
CA LEU A 496 6.49 -5.19 -18.16
C LEU A 496 5.95 -4.99 -16.73
N SER A 497 6.05 -6.03 -15.90
CA SER A 497 5.60 -5.96 -14.51
C SER A 497 6.62 -5.38 -13.53
N ARG A 498 7.91 -5.22 -13.89
CA ARG A 498 8.98 -4.73 -12.99
C ARG A 498 10.02 -3.92 -13.76
N GLY A 499 10.11 -2.62 -13.45
CA GLY A 499 11.23 -1.77 -13.86
C GLY A 499 11.11 -1.06 -15.22
N LEU A 500 9.94 -1.10 -15.87
CA LEU A 500 9.60 -0.26 -17.02
C LEU A 500 8.34 0.57 -16.69
N THR A 501 8.38 1.87 -16.98
CA THR A 501 7.20 2.75 -16.85
C THR A 501 6.39 2.66 -18.14
N LEU A 502 5.11 2.27 -18.04
CA LEU A 502 4.18 2.32 -19.16
C LEU A 502 3.55 3.71 -19.23
N GLU A 503 4.16 4.59 -20.02
CA GLU A 503 3.66 5.94 -20.22
C GLU A 503 2.27 5.92 -20.87
N GLY A 504 1.35 6.71 -20.33
CA GLY A 504 0.02 6.83 -20.89
C GLY A 504 -0.85 5.58 -20.79
N LEU A 505 -0.60 4.67 -19.83
CA LEU A 505 -1.41 3.46 -19.66
C LEU A 505 -2.88 3.81 -19.39
N SER A 506 -3.77 3.33 -20.25
CA SER A 506 -5.22 3.59 -20.17
C SER A 506 -6.06 2.32 -20.10
N VAL A 507 -5.65 1.23 -20.72
CA VAL A 507 -6.38 -0.04 -20.67
C VAL A 507 -5.49 -1.15 -20.17
N SER A 508 -6.00 -1.97 -19.25
CA SER A 508 -5.28 -3.16 -18.76
C SER A 508 -6.16 -4.39 -18.84
N TYR A 509 -5.66 -5.47 -19.41
CA TYR A 509 -6.28 -6.79 -19.44
C TYR A 509 -5.42 -7.77 -18.65
N PHE A 510 -5.88 -8.15 -17.47
CA PHE A 510 -5.07 -8.75 -16.41
C PHE A 510 -5.75 -9.99 -15.81
N VAL A 511 -5.30 -11.19 -16.22
CA VAL A 511 -5.88 -12.48 -15.78
C VAL A 511 -4.82 -13.49 -15.31
N ARG A 512 -3.67 -12.97 -14.91
CA ARG A 512 -2.56 -13.78 -14.41
C ARG A 512 -2.84 -14.24 -12.98
N ALA A 513 -2.61 -15.53 -12.72
CA ALA A 513 -2.56 -16.04 -11.34
C ALA A 513 -1.34 -15.48 -10.59
N VAL A 514 -1.57 -15.00 -9.38
CA VAL A 514 -0.54 -14.47 -8.47
C VAL A 514 -0.74 -15.10 -7.09
N SER A 515 0.35 -15.28 -6.32
CA SER A 515 0.32 -15.96 -5.01
C SER A 515 0.95 -15.15 -3.88
N ALA A 516 1.28 -13.87 -4.12
CA ALA A 516 1.92 -13.00 -3.15
C ALA A 516 1.53 -11.52 -3.30
N TYR A 517 1.36 -10.80 -2.19
CA TYR A 517 0.97 -9.38 -2.16
C TYR A 517 1.95 -8.46 -2.86
N ASP A 518 3.24 -8.55 -2.52
CA ASP A 518 4.32 -7.77 -3.18
C ASP A 518 4.21 -7.86 -4.69
N THR A 519 3.94 -9.07 -5.19
CA THR A 519 3.88 -9.32 -6.63
C THR A 519 2.63 -8.68 -7.24
N LEU A 520 1.48 -8.74 -6.56
CA LEU A 520 0.26 -8.06 -7.02
C LEU A 520 0.42 -6.54 -7.08
N LEU A 521 0.93 -5.90 -6.02
CA LEU A 521 1.10 -4.45 -5.98
C LEU A 521 2.12 -3.96 -7.02
N GLN A 522 3.25 -4.66 -7.15
CA GLN A 522 4.26 -4.32 -8.17
C GLN A 522 3.76 -4.49 -9.60
N MET A 523 2.80 -5.39 -9.83
CA MET A 523 2.21 -5.66 -11.14
C MET A 523 1.14 -4.64 -11.55
N GLY A 524 0.55 -3.92 -10.59
CA GLY A 524 -0.46 -2.89 -10.85
C GLY A 524 0.15 -1.64 -11.48
N ARG A 525 0.43 -1.68 -12.78
CA ARG A 525 0.96 -0.52 -13.53
C ARG A 525 -0.09 0.58 -13.77
N TRP A 526 -1.36 0.26 -13.51
CA TRP A 526 -2.47 1.19 -13.57
C TRP A 526 -2.57 2.13 -12.36
N PHE A 527 -1.70 2.02 -11.36
CA PHE A 527 -1.54 3.05 -10.32
C PHE A 527 -0.79 4.28 -10.88
N GLY A 528 -0.82 5.40 -10.18
CA GLY A 528 -0.11 6.63 -10.59
C GLY A 528 -1.01 7.79 -11.04
N PHE A 529 -0.38 8.85 -11.53
CA PHE A 529 -1.09 10.05 -12.02
C PHE A 529 -1.64 9.84 -13.44
N ARG A 530 -2.78 10.47 -13.75
CA ARG A 530 -3.52 10.32 -15.02
C ARG A 530 -3.97 11.68 -15.58
N ASN A 531 -3.05 12.64 -15.61
CA ASN A 531 -3.33 14.02 -15.97
C ASN A 531 -3.94 14.13 -17.38
N GLY A 532 -5.15 14.70 -17.49
CA GLY A 532 -5.88 14.88 -18.75
C GLY A 532 -6.77 13.69 -19.15
N TYR A 533 -6.72 12.57 -18.40
CA TYR A 533 -7.45 11.35 -18.75
C TYR A 533 -7.82 10.47 -17.56
N ALA A 534 -7.94 11.02 -16.36
CA ALA A 534 -8.17 10.26 -15.12
C ALA A 534 -9.48 9.43 -15.11
N ASP A 535 -10.49 9.86 -15.85
CA ASP A 535 -11.78 9.19 -16.01
C ASP A 535 -11.75 7.99 -16.97
N LEU A 536 -10.78 7.94 -17.89
CA LEU A 536 -10.74 6.98 -18.99
C LEU A 536 -10.19 5.58 -18.64
N PRO A 537 -9.28 5.39 -17.66
CA PRO A 537 -8.71 4.10 -17.35
C PRO A 537 -9.73 2.98 -17.10
N ARG A 538 -9.53 1.82 -17.71
CA ARG A 538 -10.34 0.61 -17.45
C ARG A 538 -9.46 -0.63 -17.32
N ILE A 539 -9.84 -1.51 -16.40
CA ILE A 539 -9.09 -2.73 -16.10
C ILE A 539 -10.02 -3.94 -16.19
N TRP A 540 -9.73 -4.82 -17.13
CA TRP A 540 -10.37 -6.13 -17.26
C TRP A 540 -9.58 -7.13 -16.43
N MET A 541 -10.21 -7.77 -15.46
CA MET A 541 -9.60 -8.81 -14.65
C MET A 541 -10.63 -9.78 -14.09
N THR A 542 -10.18 -10.88 -13.48
CA THR A 542 -11.09 -11.79 -12.78
C THR A 542 -11.61 -11.14 -11.49
N ASP A 543 -12.81 -11.52 -11.04
CA ASP A 543 -13.38 -11.04 -9.78
C ASP A 543 -12.48 -11.35 -8.59
N GLU A 544 -11.86 -12.53 -8.59
CA GLU A 544 -10.87 -12.95 -7.58
C GLU A 544 -9.70 -11.97 -7.48
N LEU A 545 -9.12 -11.55 -8.63
CA LEU A 545 -8.02 -10.59 -8.64
C LEU A 545 -8.48 -9.21 -8.13
N ALA A 546 -9.68 -8.79 -8.50
CA ALA A 546 -10.25 -7.51 -8.04
C ALA A 546 -10.47 -7.52 -6.52
N GLU A 547 -10.96 -8.64 -5.96
CA GLU A 547 -11.11 -8.84 -4.53
C GLU A 547 -9.75 -8.82 -3.81
N TRP A 548 -8.73 -9.46 -4.37
CA TRP A 548 -7.38 -9.42 -3.81
C TRP A 548 -6.79 -8.01 -3.80
N PHE A 549 -7.01 -7.20 -4.84
CA PHE A 549 -6.58 -5.79 -4.83
C PHE A 549 -7.32 -4.95 -3.78
N ARG A 550 -8.62 -5.19 -3.58
CA ARG A 550 -9.40 -4.55 -2.51
C ARG A 550 -8.90 -4.95 -1.12
N TYR A 551 -8.58 -6.23 -0.95
CA TYR A 551 -7.98 -6.73 0.28
C TYR A 551 -6.63 -6.06 0.54
N LEU A 552 -5.78 -5.96 -0.48
CA LEU A 552 -4.50 -5.25 -0.40
C LEU A 552 -4.64 -3.78 -0.05
N ALA A 553 -5.65 -3.08 -0.60
CA ALA A 553 -5.95 -1.71 -0.22
C ALA A 553 -6.23 -1.61 1.29
N THR A 554 -6.97 -2.58 1.83
CA THR A 554 -7.29 -2.67 3.26
C THR A 554 -6.02 -2.88 4.10
N VAL A 555 -5.16 -3.81 3.70
CA VAL A 555 -3.87 -4.07 4.38
C VAL A 555 -2.95 -2.86 4.31
N GLU A 556 -2.90 -2.15 3.18
CA GLU A 556 -2.09 -0.93 3.04
C GLU A 556 -2.58 0.18 3.98
N THR A 557 -3.88 0.42 4.06
CA THR A 557 -4.45 1.42 4.97
C THR A 557 -4.25 1.02 6.44
N GLU A 558 -4.43 -0.26 6.79
CA GLU A 558 -4.20 -0.78 8.15
C GLU A 558 -2.73 -0.61 8.56
N MET A 559 -1.80 -1.01 7.71
CA MET A 559 -0.36 -0.84 7.91
C MET A 559 0.02 0.63 8.11
N ARG A 560 -0.57 1.55 7.33
CA ARG A 560 -0.31 2.99 7.48
C ARG A 560 -0.85 3.52 8.82
N ARG A 561 -2.03 3.07 9.26
CA ARG A 561 -2.54 3.40 10.60
C ARG A 561 -1.64 2.90 11.71
N ASP A 562 -1.17 1.66 11.62
CA ASP A 562 -0.20 1.12 12.59
C ASP A 562 1.09 1.96 12.56
N ILE A 563 1.53 2.44 11.37
CA ILE A 563 2.65 3.38 11.25
C ILE A 563 2.35 4.73 11.91
N ASP A 564 1.12 5.21 11.82
CA ASP A 564 0.70 6.48 12.42
C ASP A 564 0.57 6.37 13.95
N VAL A 565 0.21 5.21 14.52
CA VAL A 565 0.12 5.00 15.98
C VAL A 565 1.47 5.19 16.68
N TYR A 566 2.57 4.80 16.03
CA TYR A 566 3.91 5.07 16.56
C TYR A 566 4.18 6.56 16.83
N MET A 567 3.50 7.44 16.09
CA MET A 567 3.65 8.89 16.20
C MET A 567 3.09 9.44 17.51
N THR A 568 1.99 8.86 17.99
CA THR A 568 1.26 9.35 19.16
C THR A 568 1.81 8.83 20.48
N GLU A 569 2.43 7.65 20.46
CA GLU A 569 2.85 6.95 21.69
C GLU A 569 4.37 6.98 21.94
N ASN A 570 5.14 7.68 21.07
CA ASN A 570 6.61 7.83 21.17
C ASN A 570 7.35 6.47 21.24
N VAL A 571 6.76 5.44 20.61
CA VAL A 571 7.28 4.06 20.54
C VAL A 571 8.04 3.85 19.24
N THR A 572 9.09 3.03 19.28
CA THR A 572 10.01 2.82 18.16
C THR A 572 9.64 1.59 17.33
N PRO A 573 10.21 1.40 16.12
CA PRO A 573 9.96 0.19 15.33
C PRO A 573 10.40 -1.10 16.03
N LEU A 574 11.32 -1.00 17.01
CA LEU A 574 11.75 -2.16 17.83
C LEU A 574 10.77 -2.46 18.97
N ASP A 575 10.01 -1.47 19.44
CA ASP A 575 9.09 -1.63 20.57
C ASP A 575 7.72 -2.16 20.15
N PHE A 576 7.31 -1.87 18.91
CA PHE A 576 6.04 -2.34 18.36
C PHE A 576 6.24 -2.75 16.89
N ALA A 577 6.01 -4.03 16.57
CA ALA A 577 6.12 -4.51 15.19
C ALA A 577 4.84 -4.20 14.41
N VAL A 578 5.00 -3.66 13.19
CA VAL A 578 3.88 -3.49 12.25
C VAL A 578 3.25 -4.86 11.97
N ARG A 579 1.94 -4.98 12.18
CA ARG A 579 1.24 -6.25 11.98
C ARG A 579 0.74 -6.34 10.55
N LEU A 580 1.08 -7.43 9.86
CA LEU A 580 0.64 -7.65 8.48
C LEU A 580 -0.40 -8.76 8.42
N ARG A 581 -1.60 -8.40 7.93
CA ARG A 581 -2.74 -9.31 7.80
C ARG A 581 -2.47 -10.37 6.73
N THR A 582 -2.59 -11.66 7.09
CA THR A 582 -2.44 -12.76 6.11
C THR A 582 -3.75 -13.05 5.38
N HIS A 583 -3.70 -13.79 4.28
CA HIS A 583 -4.89 -14.19 3.51
C HIS A 583 -4.78 -15.68 3.15
N PRO A 584 -5.87 -16.47 3.21
CA PRO A 584 -5.81 -17.93 2.99
C PRO A 584 -5.18 -18.36 1.65
N ALA A 585 -5.43 -17.58 0.59
CA ALA A 585 -4.94 -17.88 -0.75
C ALA A 585 -3.68 -17.10 -1.17
N LEU A 586 -3.25 -16.10 -0.39
CA LEU A 586 -2.18 -15.18 -0.77
C LEU A 586 -1.16 -15.01 0.35
N ARG A 587 0.11 -15.15 0.00
CA ARG A 587 1.21 -14.90 0.95
C ARG A 587 1.52 -13.41 1.02
N VAL A 588 1.93 -12.95 2.20
CA VAL A 588 2.35 -11.55 2.42
C VAL A 588 3.55 -11.19 1.54
N THR A 589 4.53 -12.08 1.45
CA THR A 589 5.63 -11.96 0.48
C THR A 589 6.02 -13.35 -0.04
N ALA A 590 7.01 -13.44 -0.92
CA ALA A 590 7.42 -14.74 -1.46
C ALA A 590 7.93 -15.66 -0.33
N ALA A 591 7.68 -16.97 -0.38
CA ALA A 591 8.01 -17.88 0.73
C ALA A 591 9.49 -17.90 1.13
N ALA A 592 10.42 -17.64 0.21
CA ALA A 592 11.83 -17.48 0.55
C ALA A 592 12.08 -16.31 1.52
N LYS A 593 11.19 -15.32 1.54
CA LYS A 593 11.25 -14.08 2.31
C LYS A 593 10.57 -14.12 3.69
N MET A 594 9.87 -15.21 4.02
CA MET A 594 9.09 -15.32 5.27
C MET A 594 9.74 -16.24 6.30
N ARG A 595 11.03 -16.55 6.17
CA ARG A 595 11.71 -17.54 7.04
C ARG A 595 11.93 -17.06 8.47
N ASP A 596 12.13 -15.74 8.61
CA ASP A 596 12.46 -15.09 9.87
C ASP A 596 11.24 -14.35 10.46
N ALA A 597 10.12 -14.36 9.72
CA ALA A 597 8.85 -13.88 10.21
C ALA A 597 8.33 -14.89 11.24
N VAL A 598 8.03 -14.42 12.45
CA VAL A 598 7.26 -15.23 13.38
C VAL A 598 5.80 -15.08 13.00
N THR A 599 5.13 -16.23 12.95
CA THR A 599 3.68 -16.26 12.92
C THR A 599 3.19 -15.52 14.16
N ALA A 600 2.74 -14.29 13.99
CA ALA A 600 2.02 -13.61 15.04
C ALA A 600 0.75 -14.43 15.28
N ALA A 601 0.55 -14.83 16.54
CA ALA A 601 -0.64 -15.54 16.95
C ALA A 601 -1.89 -14.81 16.42
N SER A 602 -2.55 -15.40 15.42
CA SER A 602 -3.73 -16.23 15.65
C SER A 602 -4.47 -16.47 14.34
N ALA A 603 -4.74 -17.73 13.99
CA ALA A 603 -5.94 -18.06 13.26
C ALA A 603 -7.13 -17.71 14.14
N TYR A 604 -8.03 -16.91 13.62
CA TYR A 604 -9.28 -16.41 14.20
C TYR A 604 -9.25 -15.75 15.59
N GLY A 605 -8.32 -16.03 16.50
CA GLY A 605 -8.29 -15.46 17.85
C GLY A 605 -8.04 -13.95 17.84
N GLY A 606 -8.88 -13.21 18.54
CA GLY A 606 -8.95 -11.74 18.45
C GLY A 606 -9.50 -11.22 17.12
N GLN A 607 -9.86 -12.08 16.15
CA GLN A 607 -10.42 -11.67 14.86
C GLN A 607 -11.94 -11.57 14.88
N ARG A 608 -12.43 -10.79 13.91
CA ARG A 608 -13.82 -10.60 13.54
C ARG A 608 -14.07 -11.24 12.17
N VAL A 609 -14.85 -12.33 12.15
CA VAL A 609 -15.29 -12.99 10.92
C VAL A 609 -16.71 -12.54 10.61
N GLN A 610 -17.05 -12.28 9.35
CA GLN A 610 -18.42 -11.92 8.96
C GLN A 610 -18.76 -12.33 7.54
N THR A 611 -20.04 -12.46 7.25
CA THR A 611 -20.58 -12.76 5.91
C THR A 611 -20.71 -11.50 5.06
N HIS A 612 -20.18 -11.54 3.84
CA HIS A 612 -20.19 -10.44 2.87
C HIS A 612 -21.07 -10.72 1.64
N TYR A 613 -21.07 -11.97 1.19
CA TYR A 613 -21.74 -12.41 -0.03
C TYR A 613 -22.94 -13.29 0.30
N PHE A 614 -24.03 -13.11 -0.46
CA PHE A 614 -25.26 -13.88 -0.32
C PHE A 614 -25.82 -14.28 -1.67
N HIS A 615 -26.42 -15.46 -1.70
CA HIS A 615 -27.39 -15.87 -2.71
C HIS A 615 -28.72 -15.16 -2.44
N THR A 616 -29.48 -14.84 -3.49
CA THR A 616 -30.75 -14.09 -3.39
C THR A 616 -31.99 -14.99 -3.50
N GLU A 617 -31.78 -16.27 -3.75
CA GLU A 617 -32.79 -17.31 -3.97
C GLU A 617 -33.43 -17.77 -2.66
N ALA A 618 -34.75 -17.94 -2.66
CA ALA A 618 -35.55 -18.27 -1.47
C ALA A 618 -35.11 -19.58 -0.81
N ASP A 619 -34.74 -20.60 -1.58
CA ASP A 619 -34.35 -21.92 -1.04
C ASP A 619 -33.08 -21.85 -0.17
N TRP A 620 -32.09 -21.06 -0.59
CA TRP A 620 -30.84 -20.88 0.14
C TRP A 620 -31.08 -20.01 1.39
N LEU A 621 -31.83 -18.92 1.21
CA LEU A 621 -32.16 -17.99 2.28
C LEU A 621 -33.01 -18.62 3.38
N THR A 622 -34.00 -19.44 3.01
CA THR A 622 -34.87 -20.14 3.97
C THR A 622 -34.08 -21.11 4.83
N LYS A 623 -33.12 -21.85 4.25
CA LYS A 623 -32.22 -22.74 5.03
C LYS A 623 -31.39 -21.97 6.05
N ASN A 624 -30.89 -20.80 5.69
CA ASN A 624 -30.13 -19.94 6.60
C ASN A 624 -31.00 -19.31 7.69
N ILE A 625 -32.22 -18.90 7.34
CA ILE A 625 -33.24 -18.47 8.31
C ILE A 625 -33.52 -19.59 9.31
N ASP A 626 -33.76 -20.81 8.82
CA ASP A 626 -34.10 -21.95 9.67
C ASP A 626 -32.93 -22.35 10.57
N ALA A 627 -31.70 -22.37 10.05
CA ALA A 627 -30.49 -22.59 10.86
C ALA A 627 -30.38 -21.56 11.99
N ALA A 628 -30.62 -20.28 11.70
CA ALA A 628 -30.58 -19.21 12.69
C ALA A 628 -31.70 -19.33 13.74
N ARG A 629 -32.93 -19.69 13.31
CA ARG A 629 -34.06 -19.95 14.22
C ARG A 629 -33.77 -21.11 15.16
N ILE A 630 -33.20 -22.21 14.64
CA ILE A 630 -32.81 -23.37 15.45
C ILE A 630 -31.76 -22.97 16.48
N LEU A 631 -30.73 -22.22 16.08
CA LEU A 631 -29.70 -21.74 17.02
C LEU A 631 -30.30 -20.88 18.12
N VAL A 632 -31.15 -19.89 17.77
CA VAL A 632 -31.77 -18.99 18.75
C VAL A 632 -32.74 -19.73 19.67
N ALA A 633 -33.57 -20.64 19.15
CA ALA A 633 -34.46 -21.45 19.98
C ALA A 633 -33.66 -22.35 20.94
N THR A 634 -32.58 -22.94 20.46
CA THR A 634 -31.67 -23.75 21.29
C THR A 634 -31.02 -22.90 22.37
N ALA A 635 -30.42 -21.76 22.01
CA ALA A 635 -29.81 -20.81 22.94
C ALA A 635 -30.80 -20.32 24.00
N HIS A 636 -32.03 -19.96 23.61
CA HIS A 636 -33.07 -19.53 24.53
C HIS A 636 -33.48 -20.63 25.53
N SER A 637 -33.44 -21.90 25.13
CA SER A 637 -33.79 -23.02 26.01
C SER A 637 -32.69 -23.43 27.00
N ILE A 638 -31.42 -23.15 26.68
CA ILE A 638 -30.26 -23.63 27.46
C ILE A 638 -29.48 -22.52 28.16
N SER A 639 -29.63 -21.28 27.73
CA SER A 639 -28.94 -20.14 28.32
C SER A 639 -29.50 -19.83 29.71
N SER A 640 -28.60 -19.61 30.67
CA SER A 640 -28.95 -19.26 32.05
C SER A 640 -29.24 -17.77 32.23
N GLU A 641 -28.78 -16.92 31.32
CA GLU A 641 -28.90 -15.46 31.38
C GLU A 641 -29.13 -14.89 29.99
N VAL A 642 -30.19 -14.09 29.84
CA VAL A 642 -30.54 -13.40 28.60
C VAL A 642 -30.63 -11.91 28.86
N ASP A 643 -29.80 -11.13 28.16
CA ASP A 643 -29.85 -9.68 28.16
C ASP A 643 -30.82 -9.20 27.06
N GLU A 644 -32.06 -8.93 27.47
CA GLU A 644 -33.14 -8.51 26.57
C GLU A 644 -33.19 -6.99 26.46
N ARG A 645 -32.83 -6.46 25.28
CA ARG A 645 -32.88 -5.02 24.97
C ARG A 645 -33.76 -4.77 23.74
N PRO A 646 -35.07 -5.08 23.79
CA PRO A 646 -35.97 -4.99 22.65
C PRO A 646 -36.08 -3.56 22.08
N LYS A 647 -35.93 -2.54 22.95
CA LYS A 647 -35.92 -1.12 22.55
C LYS A 647 -34.72 -0.74 21.69
N ASP A 648 -33.61 -1.46 21.82
CA ASP A 648 -32.40 -1.28 21.00
C ASP A 648 -32.34 -2.29 19.85
N GLY A 649 -33.33 -3.18 19.74
CA GLY A 649 -33.35 -4.28 18.77
C GLY A 649 -32.28 -5.33 19.06
N ARG A 650 -31.97 -5.61 20.33
CA ARG A 650 -30.85 -6.47 20.73
C ARG A 650 -31.26 -7.54 21.73
N TYR A 651 -30.67 -8.73 21.58
CA TYR A 651 -30.72 -9.82 22.54
C TYR A 651 -29.33 -10.44 22.66
N VAL A 652 -28.91 -10.80 23.87
CA VAL A 652 -27.68 -11.57 24.08
C VAL A 652 -27.99 -12.77 24.97
N PHE A 653 -27.78 -13.97 24.46
CA PHE A 653 -27.86 -15.23 25.18
C PHE A 653 -26.46 -15.59 25.67
N HIS A 654 -26.28 -15.69 26.98
CA HIS A 654 -24.99 -15.99 27.57
C HIS A 654 -24.76 -17.49 27.78
N ASP A 655 -23.49 -17.88 27.81
CA ASP A 655 -23.02 -19.22 28.21
C ASP A 655 -23.55 -20.40 27.37
N VAL A 656 -23.82 -20.17 26.09
CA VAL A 656 -24.30 -21.19 25.15
C VAL A 656 -23.18 -22.21 24.87
N PRO A 657 -23.41 -23.52 25.01
CA PRO A 657 -22.43 -24.55 24.67
C PRO A 657 -21.99 -24.47 23.20
N TYR A 658 -20.70 -24.67 22.95
CA TYR A 658 -20.12 -24.61 21.61
C TYR A 658 -20.73 -25.62 20.62
N ASP A 659 -21.29 -26.74 21.10
CA ASP A 659 -21.99 -27.73 20.26
C ASP A 659 -23.15 -27.11 19.46
N ALA A 660 -23.87 -26.15 20.06
CA ALA A 660 -24.93 -25.42 19.37
C ALA A 660 -24.37 -24.55 18.23
N VAL A 661 -23.18 -23.96 18.44
CA VAL A 661 -22.47 -23.16 17.43
C VAL A 661 -21.93 -24.04 16.32
N ILE A 662 -21.35 -25.19 16.63
CA ILE A 662 -20.88 -26.16 15.63
C ILE A 662 -22.04 -26.69 14.78
N HIS A 663 -23.18 -27.03 15.42
CA HIS A 663 -24.38 -27.45 14.71
C HIS A 663 -24.92 -26.34 13.78
N PHE A 664 -24.93 -25.10 14.25
CA PHE A 664 -25.29 -23.95 13.41
C PHE A 664 -24.35 -23.80 12.23
N LEU A 665 -23.03 -23.81 12.44
CA LEU A 665 -22.04 -23.69 11.36
C LEU A 665 -22.16 -24.84 10.34
N GLY A 666 -22.53 -26.04 10.77
CA GLY A 666 -22.79 -27.17 9.87
C GLY A 666 -24.08 -27.04 9.06
N SER A 667 -25.07 -26.29 9.56
CA SER A 667 -26.38 -26.11 8.93
C SER A 667 -26.48 -24.84 8.10
N TYR A 668 -25.77 -23.78 8.50
CA TYR A 668 -25.73 -22.50 7.84
C TYR A 668 -24.86 -22.56 6.58
N GLN A 669 -25.42 -22.10 5.46
CA GLN A 669 -24.76 -22.08 4.16
C GLN A 669 -24.01 -20.77 3.98
N PHE A 670 -22.69 -20.85 3.86
CA PHE A 670 -21.85 -19.71 3.44
C PHE A 670 -21.79 -19.68 1.91
N HIS A 671 -21.81 -18.47 1.34
CA HIS A 671 -21.65 -18.30 -0.11
C HIS A 671 -20.23 -18.73 -0.54
N GLU A 672 -20.08 -19.31 -1.74
CA GLU A 672 -18.85 -19.94 -2.24
C GLU A 672 -17.67 -18.97 -2.38
N ARG A 673 -17.96 -17.68 -2.60
CA ARG A 673 -16.98 -16.58 -2.60
C ARG A 673 -16.49 -16.17 -1.21
N SER A 674 -17.04 -16.71 -0.12
CA SER A 674 -16.59 -16.39 1.23
C SER A 674 -15.26 -17.12 1.50
N SER A 675 -14.20 -16.37 1.81
CA SER A 675 -12.88 -16.92 2.15
C SER A 675 -12.88 -17.77 3.43
N ASN A 676 -13.86 -17.55 4.31
CA ASN A 676 -14.08 -18.31 5.53
C ASN A 676 -15.23 -19.31 5.33
N THR A 677 -14.89 -20.60 5.19
CA THR A 677 -15.89 -21.67 5.08
C THR A 677 -16.34 -22.14 6.47
N SER A 678 -17.59 -22.61 6.58
CA SER A 678 -18.13 -23.20 7.81
C SER A 678 -17.20 -24.27 8.40
N LYS A 679 -16.60 -25.09 7.53
CA LYS A 679 -15.66 -26.14 7.92
C LYS A 679 -14.40 -25.59 8.60
N LEU A 680 -13.76 -24.56 8.03
CA LEU A 680 -12.54 -23.98 8.62
C LEU A 680 -12.80 -23.37 10.00
N ILE A 681 -13.95 -22.69 10.15
CA ILE A 681 -14.35 -22.09 11.43
C ILE A 681 -14.64 -23.19 12.46
N ALA A 682 -15.41 -24.21 12.08
CA ALA A 682 -15.74 -25.33 12.96
C ALA A 682 -14.49 -26.13 13.37
N ASP A 683 -13.58 -26.41 12.44
CA ASP A 683 -12.31 -27.10 12.71
C ASP A 683 -11.45 -26.30 13.70
N TYR A 684 -11.40 -24.97 13.56
CA TYR A 684 -10.70 -24.10 14.52
C TYR A 684 -11.31 -24.15 15.92
N ILE A 685 -12.63 -24.01 16.04
CA ILE A 685 -13.33 -24.06 17.34
C ILE A 685 -13.09 -25.41 18.01
N ASN A 686 -13.26 -26.51 17.28
CA ASN A 686 -13.03 -27.86 17.79
C ASN A 686 -11.58 -28.04 18.25
N ASN A 687 -10.61 -27.56 17.48
CA ASN A 687 -9.21 -27.64 17.86
C ASN A 687 -8.93 -26.87 19.15
N ARG A 688 -9.45 -25.64 19.29
CA ARG A 688 -9.30 -24.81 20.49
C ARG A 688 -9.93 -25.45 21.73
N VAL A 689 -11.10 -26.07 21.58
CA VAL A 689 -11.76 -26.81 22.67
C VAL A 689 -10.92 -28.01 23.10
N VAL A 690 -10.28 -28.71 22.17
CA VAL A 690 -9.48 -29.92 22.45
C VAL A 690 -8.10 -29.59 23.02
N THR A 691 -7.43 -28.57 22.48
CA THR A 691 -6.01 -28.28 22.78
C THR A 691 -5.82 -27.29 23.93
N ALA A 692 -6.76 -26.37 24.12
CA ALA A 692 -6.61 -25.21 24.99
C ALA A 692 -7.71 -25.10 26.06
N ASP A 693 -8.67 -26.03 26.07
CA ASP A 693 -9.88 -25.98 26.93
C ASP A 693 -10.70 -24.67 26.79
N SER A 694 -10.47 -23.91 25.72
CA SER A 694 -11.04 -22.58 25.45
C SER A 694 -12.18 -22.69 24.41
N LEU A 695 -13.01 -21.65 24.27
CA LEU A 695 -14.17 -21.62 23.36
C LEU A 695 -15.27 -22.66 23.61
N ARG A 696 -15.30 -23.29 24.80
CA ARG A 696 -16.41 -24.19 25.19
C ARG A 696 -17.75 -23.49 25.28
N ARG A 697 -17.73 -22.17 25.51
CA ARG A 697 -18.89 -21.34 25.74
C ARG A 697 -18.91 -20.17 24.77
N TRP A 698 -20.11 -19.82 24.35
CA TRP A 698 -20.38 -18.77 23.39
C TRP A 698 -21.50 -17.88 23.86
N ASN A 699 -21.39 -16.59 23.57
CA ASN A 699 -22.50 -15.67 23.64
C ASN A 699 -23.15 -15.61 22.24
N ILE A 700 -24.46 -15.70 22.17
CA ILE A 700 -25.21 -15.56 20.92
C ILE A 700 -25.96 -14.24 20.98
N ALA A 701 -25.64 -13.32 20.07
CA ALA A 701 -26.29 -12.03 19.99
C ALA A 701 -27.17 -11.92 18.75
N ILE A 702 -28.27 -11.19 18.89
CA ILE A 702 -29.11 -10.76 17.78
C ILE A 702 -29.01 -9.25 17.72
N VAL A 703 -28.67 -8.71 16.55
CA VAL A 703 -28.57 -7.27 16.34
C VAL A 703 -29.48 -6.88 15.18
N GLY A 704 -30.59 -6.24 15.53
CA GLY A 704 -31.57 -5.68 14.61
C GLY A 704 -31.78 -4.18 14.81
N THR A 705 -32.88 -3.67 14.28
CA THR A 705 -33.41 -2.33 14.59
C THR A 705 -34.46 -2.40 15.70
N PRO A 706 -34.76 -1.28 16.39
CA PRO A 706 -35.84 -1.24 17.38
C PRO A 706 -37.18 -1.75 16.83
N GLN A 707 -37.92 -2.49 17.67
CA GLN A 707 -39.28 -2.96 17.35
C GLN A 707 -40.26 -1.78 17.18
N GLY A 708 -41.35 -2.02 16.44
CA GLY A 708 -42.49 -1.09 16.39
C GLY A 708 -42.65 -0.31 15.09
N LYS A 709 -41.84 -0.58 14.06
CA LYS A 709 -42.13 -0.16 12.68
C LYS A 709 -43.05 -1.22 12.02
N PRO A 710 -44.26 -0.86 11.57
CA PRO A 710 -45.18 -1.82 10.96
C PRO A 710 -44.53 -2.61 9.82
N GLY A 711 -44.57 -3.94 9.92
CA GLY A 711 -44.04 -4.85 8.92
C GLY A 711 -42.51 -5.00 8.90
N ASN A 712 -41.75 -4.38 9.83
CA ASN A 712 -40.29 -4.45 9.90
C ASN A 712 -39.76 -5.55 10.83
N ASP A 713 -40.63 -6.16 11.64
CA ASP A 713 -40.21 -7.11 12.66
C ASP A 713 -39.81 -8.47 12.05
N PHE A 714 -38.85 -9.13 12.67
CA PHE A 714 -38.38 -10.47 12.34
C PHE A 714 -38.28 -11.29 13.63
N THR A 715 -38.93 -12.44 13.65
CA THR A 715 -39.01 -13.31 14.83
C THR A 715 -38.13 -14.53 14.61
N PHE A 716 -37.16 -14.72 15.51
CA PHE A 716 -36.26 -15.88 15.51
C PHE A 716 -36.83 -17.04 16.32
N ALA A 717 -37.44 -16.75 17.47
CA ALA A 717 -38.10 -17.72 18.35
C ALA A 717 -39.25 -17.03 19.11
N PRO A 718 -40.19 -17.76 19.71
CA PRO A 718 -41.20 -17.16 20.58
C PRO A 718 -40.56 -16.28 21.65
N GLY A 719 -40.99 -15.02 21.76
CA GLY A 719 -40.41 -14.04 22.68
C GLY A 719 -39.14 -13.33 22.19
N VAL A 720 -38.56 -13.74 21.05
CA VAL A 720 -37.31 -13.18 20.51
C VAL A 720 -37.56 -12.57 19.13
N THR A 721 -37.87 -11.27 19.13
CA THR A 721 -38.19 -10.50 17.93
C THR A 721 -37.36 -9.22 17.85
N VAL A 722 -36.84 -8.87 16.68
CA VAL A 722 -36.14 -7.60 16.42
C VAL A 722 -36.60 -6.99 15.10
N GLY A 723 -36.41 -5.70 14.89
CA GLY A 723 -36.58 -5.10 13.57
C GLY A 723 -35.46 -5.54 12.61
N ARG A 724 -35.76 -5.62 11.31
CA ARG A 724 -34.75 -5.92 10.29
C ARG A 724 -33.81 -4.74 10.07
N THR A 725 -32.57 -5.07 9.72
CA THR A 725 -31.53 -4.13 9.30
C THR A 725 -31.60 -3.91 7.79
N VAL A 726 -31.08 -2.79 7.32
CA VAL A 726 -31.00 -2.47 5.89
C VAL A 726 -29.55 -2.57 5.45
N ARG A 727 -29.29 -3.39 4.42
CA ARG A 727 -27.98 -3.58 3.80
C ARG A 727 -28.12 -3.71 2.29
N SER A 728 -27.90 -2.62 1.56
CA SER A 728 -27.93 -2.59 0.10
C SER A 728 -26.69 -3.25 -0.51
N ARG A 729 -26.85 -3.90 -1.66
CA ARG A 729 -25.76 -4.56 -2.40
C ARG A 729 -25.05 -3.60 -3.36
N LEU A 730 -23.84 -3.94 -3.80
CA LEU A 730 -23.20 -3.23 -4.90
C LEU A 730 -23.90 -3.53 -6.25
N ASP A 731 -23.96 -2.53 -7.12
CA ASP A 731 -24.44 -2.65 -8.50
C ASP A 731 -23.36 -3.23 -9.42
N VAL A 732 -23.02 -4.50 -9.18
CA VAL A 732 -22.05 -5.25 -9.99
C VAL A 732 -22.67 -6.58 -10.39
N ALA A 733 -22.36 -7.04 -11.60
CA ALA A 733 -22.77 -8.36 -12.05
C ALA A 733 -22.10 -9.44 -11.19
N GLY A 734 -22.90 -10.26 -10.50
CA GLY A 734 -22.40 -11.26 -9.55
C GLY A 734 -23.34 -11.45 -8.35
N PRO A 735 -22.90 -12.21 -7.33
CA PRO A 735 -23.70 -12.44 -6.12
C PRO A 735 -23.90 -11.15 -5.32
N ALA A 736 -24.92 -11.12 -4.45
CA ALA A 736 -25.20 -9.94 -3.65
C ALA A 736 -24.09 -9.71 -2.61
N ASP A 737 -23.25 -8.71 -2.87
CA ASP A 737 -22.19 -8.25 -1.95
C ASP A 737 -22.67 -7.04 -1.14
N ILE A 738 -22.87 -7.22 0.17
CA ILE A 738 -23.29 -6.17 1.09
C ILE A 738 -22.12 -5.52 1.84
N LYS A 739 -20.90 -6.05 1.69
CA LYS A 739 -19.67 -5.62 2.38
C LYS A 739 -19.74 -5.86 3.88
N THR A 740 -19.26 -4.92 4.69
CA THR A 740 -19.15 -5.09 6.14
C THR A 740 -20.52 -5.14 6.80
N LEU A 741 -20.69 -6.07 7.73
CA LEU A 741 -21.95 -6.32 8.41
C LEU A 741 -21.94 -5.78 9.85
N MET A 742 -20.83 -6.00 10.57
CA MET A 742 -20.67 -5.76 12.00
C MET A 742 -19.97 -4.43 12.31
N SER A 743 -20.52 -3.67 13.25
CA SER A 743 -19.86 -2.48 13.82
C SER A 743 -19.11 -2.81 15.12
N ARG A 744 -18.23 -1.90 15.59
CA ARG A 744 -17.56 -2.04 16.91
C ARG A 744 -18.55 -2.15 18.07
N ARG A 745 -19.67 -1.42 18.01
CA ARG A 745 -20.74 -1.46 19.01
C ARG A 745 -21.42 -2.83 19.06
N ASP A 746 -21.48 -3.53 17.94
CA ASP A 746 -22.08 -4.87 17.87
C ASP A 746 -21.08 -5.92 18.35
N ALA A 747 -19.79 -5.77 17.99
CA ALA A 747 -18.72 -6.62 18.50
C ALA A 747 -18.53 -6.51 20.03
N ALA A 748 -19.01 -5.44 20.67
CA ALA A 748 -18.95 -5.23 22.12
C ALA A 748 -20.29 -5.49 22.83
N VAL A 749 -21.28 -6.06 22.15
CA VAL A 749 -22.65 -6.18 22.68
C VAL A 749 -22.75 -7.02 23.95
N ASP A 750 -21.85 -7.98 24.14
CA ASP A 750 -21.76 -8.87 25.31
C ASP A 750 -20.76 -8.40 26.38
N LEU A 751 -20.19 -7.19 26.21
CA LEU A 751 -19.28 -6.54 27.15
C LEU A 751 -20.02 -5.46 27.95
N THR A 752 -19.64 -5.32 29.22
CA THR A 752 -20.15 -4.26 30.10
C THR A 752 -19.30 -2.99 29.97
N GLY A 753 -19.96 -1.83 30.05
CA GLY A 753 -19.26 -0.53 30.10
C GLY A 753 -18.73 0.01 28.77
N TYR A 754 -19.22 -0.48 27.63
CA TYR A 754 -18.82 -0.01 26.30
C TYR A 754 -18.90 1.52 26.19
N LYS A 755 -17.82 2.12 25.70
CA LYS A 755 -17.77 3.53 25.33
C LYS A 755 -17.48 3.68 23.83
N ALA A 756 -18.13 4.64 23.19
CA ALA A 756 -18.03 4.85 21.75
C ALA A 756 -16.61 5.28 21.28
N ASP A 757 -15.81 5.83 22.19
CA ASP A 757 -14.44 6.28 22.00
C ASP A 757 -13.40 5.16 22.19
N TRP A 758 -13.78 3.96 22.62
CA TRP A 758 -12.84 2.84 22.76
C TRP A 758 -12.10 2.55 21.45
N VAL A 759 -10.78 2.59 21.52
CA VAL A 759 -9.91 2.09 20.44
C VAL A 759 -9.82 0.56 20.52
N GLU A 760 -9.30 -0.08 19.46
CA GLU A 760 -9.26 -1.55 19.36
C GLU A 760 -8.52 -2.20 20.53
N ASP A 761 -7.45 -1.56 21.02
CA ASP A 761 -6.71 -2.02 22.20
C ASP A 761 -7.54 -1.97 23.49
N ASP A 762 -8.37 -0.94 23.67
CA ASP A 762 -9.29 -0.88 24.81
C ASP A 762 -10.32 -2.00 24.72
N PHE A 763 -10.90 -2.21 23.54
CA PHE A 763 -11.84 -3.29 23.30
C PHE A 763 -11.21 -4.66 23.57
N ARG A 764 -10.00 -4.92 23.07
CA ARG A 764 -9.24 -6.15 23.30
C ARG A 764 -8.94 -6.36 24.77
N LYS A 765 -8.44 -5.32 25.47
CA LYS A 765 -8.19 -5.35 26.91
C LYS A 765 -9.48 -5.71 27.67
N GLN A 766 -10.59 -5.06 27.34
CA GLN A 766 -11.88 -5.31 28.00
C GLN A 766 -12.43 -6.70 27.70
N ARG A 767 -12.32 -7.19 26.46
CA ARG A 767 -12.72 -8.57 26.11
C ARG A 767 -11.82 -9.60 26.79
N ARG A 768 -10.52 -9.36 26.86
CA ARG A 768 -9.57 -10.23 27.57
C ARG A 768 -9.89 -10.34 29.06
N VAL A 769 -10.35 -9.25 29.67
CA VAL A 769 -10.75 -9.23 31.09
C VAL A 769 -12.13 -9.86 31.30
N GLN A 770 -13.11 -9.52 30.47
CA GLN A 770 -14.51 -9.89 30.71
C GLN A 770 -14.91 -11.24 30.07
N ARG A 771 -14.28 -11.61 28.95
CA ARG A 771 -14.61 -12.78 28.11
C ARG A 771 -13.34 -13.45 27.54
N PRO A 772 -12.40 -13.91 28.40
CA PRO A 772 -11.12 -14.49 27.95
C PRO A 772 -11.27 -15.78 27.13
N ASP A 773 -12.32 -16.56 27.35
CA ASP A 773 -12.51 -17.88 26.71
C ASP A 773 -13.85 -18.04 26.01
N THR A 774 -14.62 -16.96 25.91
CA THR A 774 -15.99 -16.97 25.37
C THR A 774 -16.01 -16.35 23.98
N GLY A 775 -16.43 -17.11 22.98
CA GLY A 775 -16.70 -16.60 21.64
C GLY A 775 -18.02 -15.82 21.60
N LEU A 776 -18.18 -14.94 20.61
CA LEU A 776 -19.43 -14.25 20.35
C LEU A 776 -19.86 -14.53 18.91
N LEU A 777 -21.10 -14.99 18.72
CA LEU A 777 -21.74 -15.14 17.41
C LEU A 777 -22.91 -14.16 17.33
N ILE A 778 -22.93 -13.33 16.29
CA ILE A 778 -23.93 -12.28 16.08
C ILE A 778 -24.76 -12.59 14.82
N LEU A 779 -26.07 -12.55 14.96
CA LEU A 779 -27.05 -12.72 13.89
C LEU A 779 -27.69 -11.38 13.52
N TYR A 780 -27.74 -11.09 12.22
CA TYR A 780 -28.34 -9.87 11.67
C TYR A 780 -29.49 -10.24 10.74
N PRO A 781 -30.75 -9.99 11.08
CA PRO A 781 -31.84 -10.11 10.13
C PRO A 781 -31.81 -8.90 9.18
N ILE A 782 -31.63 -9.15 7.90
CA ILE A 782 -31.51 -8.14 6.85
C ILE A 782 -32.79 -8.15 6.01
N ASP A 783 -33.34 -6.97 5.78
CA ASP A 783 -34.55 -6.81 4.97
C ASP A 783 -34.29 -7.25 3.52
N LYS A 784 -35.25 -7.94 2.91
CA LYS A 784 -35.06 -8.52 1.58
C LYS A 784 -35.01 -7.48 0.47
N LYS A 785 -35.64 -6.33 0.69
CA LYS A 785 -35.56 -5.18 -0.23
C LYS A 785 -34.29 -4.38 0.02
N SER A 786 -34.00 -4.08 1.29
CA SER A 786 -32.82 -3.31 1.74
C SER A 786 -32.40 -2.18 0.77
N ALA A 787 -33.26 -1.17 0.61
CA ALA A 787 -32.96 -0.02 -0.23
C ALA A 787 -31.76 0.77 0.31
N PRO A 788 -30.89 1.36 -0.54
CA PRO A 788 -29.75 2.17 -0.09
C PRO A 788 -30.20 3.33 0.79
N ALA A 789 -29.47 3.61 1.87
CA ALA A 789 -29.69 4.81 2.66
C ALA A 789 -29.38 6.06 1.81
N LEU A 790 -30.21 7.10 1.91
CA LEU A 790 -29.88 8.42 1.37
C LEU A 790 -28.62 8.91 2.12
N ARG A 791 -27.47 8.91 1.45
CA ARG A 791 -26.19 9.34 2.04
C ARG A 791 -26.35 10.75 2.62
N ALA A 792 -25.97 10.94 3.88
CA ALA A 792 -25.65 12.27 4.40
C ALA A 792 -24.53 12.88 3.52
N PRO A 793 -24.49 14.21 3.34
CA PRO A 793 -23.46 14.83 2.53
C PRO A 793 -22.10 14.50 3.15
N ALA A 794 -21.31 13.66 2.48
CA ALA A 794 -19.92 13.48 2.82
C ALA A 794 -19.22 14.85 2.68
N ALA A 795 -18.10 15.05 3.39
CA ALA A 795 -17.29 16.28 3.28
C ALA A 795 -16.85 16.59 1.82
N HIS A 796 -16.99 15.61 0.92
CA HIS A 796 -16.85 15.75 -0.52
C HIS A 796 -18.16 15.29 -1.19
N PRO A 797 -18.75 16.04 -2.14
CA PRO A 797 -19.98 15.63 -2.82
C PRO A 797 -19.87 14.20 -3.37
N PRO A 798 -20.92 13.37 -3.31
CA PRO A 798 -20.89 12.07 -3.97
C PRO A 798 -20.77 12.28 -5.48
N THR A 799 -19.59 11.98 -6.01
CA THR A 799 -19.28 11.90 -7.43
C THR A 799 -19.97 10.68 -8.04
N SER A 800 -20.58 10.84 -9.21
CA SER A 800 -21.48 9.86 -9.86
C SER A 800 -20.81 8.55 -10.28
N GLY A 801 -19.48 8.55 -10.42
CA GLY A 801 -18.67 7.43 -10.93
C GLY A 801 -18.16 6.45 -9.86
N ARG A 802 -18.49 6.67 -8.58
CA ARG A 802 -18.26 5.66 -7.53
C ARG A 802 -19.22 4.48 -7.72
N LYS A 803 -18.77 3.28 -7.36
CA LYS A 803 -19.63 2.07 -7.41
C LYS A 803 -20.93 2.33 -6.63
N GLN A 804 -22.05 2.27 -7.34
CA GLN A 804 -23.36 2.58 -6.77
C GLN A 804 -23.87 1.37 -5.97
N ARG A 805 -24.61 1.66 -4.90
CA ARG A 805 -25.35 0.65 -4.16
C ARG A 805 -26.78 0.61 -4.67
N VAL A 806 -27.30 -0.60 -4.88
CA VAL A 806 -28.67 -0.87 -5.30
C VAL A 806 -29.39 -1.69 -4.23
N PRO A 807 -30.74 -1.70 -4.24
CA PRO A 807 -31.50 -2.58 -3.35
C PRO A 807 -31.01 -4.03 -3.41
N LEU A 808 -31.08 -4.71 -2.27
CA LEU A 808 -30.68 -6.12 -2.17
C LEU A 808 -31.57 -7.01 -3.04
N ASP A 809 -32.87 -6.69 -3.10
CA ASP A 809 -33.90 -7.37 -3.91
C ASP A 809 -33.82 -8.92 -3.86
N ALA A 810 -33.65 -9.45 -2.66
CA ALA A 810 -33.70 -10.89 -2.42
C ALA A 810 -35.15 -11.41 -2.37
N GLU A 811 -35.35 -12.68 -2.73
CA GLU A 811 -36.67 -13.34 -2.67
C GLU A 811 -37.17 -13.46 -1.23
N GLU A 812 -36.24 -13.67 -0.29
CA GLU A 812 -36.51 -13.66 1.15
C GLU A 812 -35.51 -12.87 1.99
N HIS A 813 -35.81 -12.72 3.29
CA HIS A 813 -34.94 -12.06 4.25
C HIS A 813 -33.59 -12.78 4.35
N VAL A 814 -32.54 -12.02 4.58
CA VAL A 814 -31.18 -12.56 4.65
C VAL A 814 -30.73 -12.57 6.11
N ILE A 815 -30.11 -13.65 6.56
CA ILE A 815 -29.44 -13.69 7.86
C ILE A 815 -27.96 -13.48 7.65
N GLY A 816 -27.44 -12.33 8.05
CA GLY A 816 -25.99 -12.12 8.14
C GLY A 816 -25.42 -12.69 9.44
N VAL A 817 -24.20 -13.20 9.38
CA VAL A 817 -23.51 -13.79 10.53
C VAL A 817 -22.18 -13.09 10.75
N ALA A 818 -21.87 -12.78 12.00
CA ALA A 818 -20.52 -12.39 12.43
C ALA A 818 -20.06 -13.20 13.64
N LEU A 819 -18.76 -13.48 13.72
CA LEU A 819 -18.12 -14.14 14.86
C LEU A 819 -16.98 -13.28 15.39
N VAL A 820 -16.88 -13.18 16.71
CA VAL A 820 -15.78 -12.53 17.43
C VAL A 820 -15.14 -13.57 18.33
N PHE A 821 -13.85 -13.80 18.14
CA PHE A 821 -13.11 -14.77 18.95
C PHE A 821 -12.31 -14.06 20.04
N PRO A 822 -12.17 -14.66 21.24
CA PRO A 822 -11.26 -14.15 22.25
C PRO A 822 -9.80 -14.28 21.82
N GLU A 823 -8.93 -13.50 22.45
CA GLU A 823 -7.49 -13.64 22.27
C GLU A 823 -6.99 -14.93 22.93
N PRO A 824 -6.10 -15.70 22.29
CA PRO A 824 -5.47 -16.86 22.90
C PRO A 824 -4.65 -16.53 24.16
N SER A 825 -4.70 -17.41 25.16
CA SER A 825 -3.69 -17.51 26.21
C SER A 825 -2.32 -17.94 25.65
N ALA A 826 -1.25 -17.53 26.32
CA ALA A 826 0.12 -17.85 25.92
C ALA A 826 0.32 -19.39 25.88
N GLY A 827 0.56 -19.93 24.67
CA GLY A 827 0.76 -21.37 24.43
C GLY A 827 -0.34 -22.03 23.59
N ASP A 828 -1.53 -21.45 23.50
CA ASP A 828 -2.72 -22.05 22.85
C ASP A 828 -2.91 -21.64 21.38
N SER A 829 -1.89 -20.99 20.81
CA SER A 829 -1.98 -20.25 19.54
C SER A 829 -0.93 -20.64 18.53
N SER A 830 -0.66 -21.95 18.37
CA SER A 830 0.09 -22.44 17.21
C SER A 830 -0.82 -22.55 15.97
N VAL A 831 -1.59 -21.51 15.65
CA VAL A 831 -2.34 -21.40 14.39
C VAL A 831 -2.24 -19.97 13.85
N GLU A 832 -2.02 -19.86 12.55
CA GLU A 832 -1.46 -18.70 11.84
C GLU A 832 -2.51 -17.72 11.30
N GLY A 833 -2.24 -16.41 11.28
CA GLY A 833 -3.19 -15.42 10.74
C GLY A 833 -2.67 -13.97 10.58
N TYR A 834 -1.61 -13.61 11.30
CA TYR A 834 -0.82 -12.41 11.05
C TYR A 834 0.66 -12.81 11.01
N VAL A 835 1.47 -12.01 10.32
CA VAL A 835 2.93 -12.14 10.38
C VAL A 835 3.53 -10.82 10.82
N SER A 836 4.51 -10.90 11.71
CA SER A 836 5.31 -9.77 12.17
C SER A 836 6.77 -10.20 12.29
N ALA A 837 7.65 -9.23 12.46
CA ALA A 837 9.03 -9.51 12.84
C ALA A 837 9.09 -10.14 14.25
N ASP A 838 10.06 -11.04 14.48
CA ASP A 838 10.32 -11.64 15.79
C ASP A 838 11.03 -10.65 16.72
N LEU A 839 10.30 -10.01 17.63
CA LEU A 839 10.88 -9.10 18.61
C LEU A 839 11.36 -9.81 19.90
N SER A 840 11.11 -11.11 20.05
CA SER A 840 11.28 -11.82 21.33
C SER A 840 12.72 -11.96 21.82
N LYS A 841 13.70 -11.76 20.92
CA LYS A 841 15.14 -11.86 21.20
C LYS A 841 15.81 -10.50 21.43
N ILE A 842 15.05 -9.41 21.40
CA ILE A 842 15.55 -8.06 21.60
C ILE A 842 15.46 -7.77 23.10
N SER A 843 16.60 -7.78 23.80
CA SER A 843 16.67 -7.23 25.15
C SER A 843 16.62 -5.72 25.06
N LEU A 844 15.49 -5.12 25.41
CA LEU A 844 15.42 -3.70 25.70
C LEU A 844 16.17 -3.48 27.01
N GLU A 845 17.29 -2.76 26.95
CA GLU A 845 17.93 -2.27 28.19
C GLU A 845 16.96 -1.24 28.79
N ASP A 846 16.44 -1.54 29.99
CA ASP A 846 15.69 -0.57 30.78
C ASP A 846 16.61 0.64 31.03
N GLU A 847 16.18 1.82 30.57
CA GLU A 847 16.81 3.07 30.96
C GLU A 847 16.65 3.23 32.47
N ASP A 848 17.76 3.01 33.18
CA ASP A 848 17.87 3.14 34.62
C ASP A 848 17.73 4.63 35.00
N TYR A 849 16.52 5.06 35.34
CA TYR A 849 16.22 6.41 35.86
C TYR A 849 16.58 6.57 37.35
N SER A 850 17.67 5.94 37.83
CA SER A 850 18.16 6.13 39.20
C SER A 850 19.28 7.17 39.25
N PHE A 851 18.95 8.44 39.06
CA PHE A 851 19.79 9.57 39.46
C PHE A 851 18.97 10.59 40.25
N LEU A 852 18.36 10.16 41.36
CA LEU A 852 18.02 11.01 42.50
C LEU A 852 18.14 10.16 43.78
N ASP A 853 18.83 10.73 44.78
CA ASP A 853 19.02 10.26 46.17
C ASP A 853 20.15 9.26 46.46
N ASN A 854 21.39 9.74 46.60
CA ASN A 854 21.88 10.16 47.93
C ASN A 854 23.36 10.59 47.90
N GLU A 855 23.59 11.77 48.47
CA GLU A 855 24.88 12.20 49.02
C GLU A 855 25.25 11.37 50.26
N GLU A 856 26.53 11.45 50.60
CA GLU A 856 27.20 11.10 51.87
C GLU A 856 27.98 9.78 51.99
N LEU A 857 29.31 10.00 52.04
CA LEU A 857 30.43 9.29 52.67
C LEU A 857 31.18 8.20 51.88
#